data_AF-A0A940KHK1-F1
#
_entry.id   AF-A0A940KHK1-F1
#
_cell.length_a   1.000
_cell.length_b   1.000
_cell.length_c   1.000
_cell.angle_alpha   90.00
_cell.angle_beta   90.00
_cell.angle_gamma   90.00
#
_symmetry.space_group_name_H-M   'P 1'
#
loop_
_entity.id
_entity.type
_entity.pdbx_description
1 polymer ?
#
loop_
_entity_poly.entity_id
_entity_poly.type
_entity_poly.pdbx_seq_one_letter_code
_entity_poly.pdbx_strand_id
1 'polypeptide(L)'
;ASVDLSSGQYFSVATDLKVPGGIAGNTLWLRADYGTSSSVDGSAVSDWNDYGADINNAVQATAGSQPAFANNIAANINFNPVLTFNGTSQRMILDGTKLPLGTVGRTVFATTANAALANRGLITWGDPLATGNGTRYTMELGGNQRSLEISNSRYGNTATNTLLPGITTFTNAANSTNAATQMKVNGAGITNSFLSVGNQTLNTISQPTAFIGDNGVGGGGFLYSGSLGDIVVYDRALTAAEQQRVETYMSLKYGVSLSQAVATDYLATDGTPIWNATTNATYKYSITGIGRDDLEGLTQKQSRNSDTTRLRLAIGLGALAETNTNNANSFTADKSYLIWGDDNAATSFKTVVAGTPSVNYRMTRIWKVQETGTIGEVEVAVPFDALPNPRQSFLVVSNDETFDNTDTYIPLYDITLNGKKHWAAKVDLSSNQYFTIAAFIKSPGGVGATNLWLRADKGIQNNTDGTPVDLWVDYGNEVNNANQYTAGTQPVFNNNATANINYNPVMMFNGTNQQMNIDVTKLPTGGMARTIIGSGVLNNVSGAKYLINWGTGVANQGSGLLNSTSVGMVTGYGNEVQTAAGFWQANIVNEMFGTYAGNSGLGSLYSKGLAVATPSNKAWITGTTSARIGNSIWGSEFWSGPISELIVFDRALSNVERQRVSTYLAIRNGYTMDQTTPYRDYLNTSGDVVWNGTANATHNQNIAGIGRDDIEGLNQKQAKSIQAGAILAVGLGNIATDNPANANSFSVDNSYMIWGSNSTALTTTATDLPALFSQRLTQEWKLGMTNFNNQIQPVAMEFDLTGITHNGKDLADFTLLIDNDGDGNFTTGTITQVPATAWVNNKLSFSNVSALSNNAVITVAFGSQSLRLNAKAILQGAWNGTSMNTGLKTAAVLPATDPYNLNTTPSVSPNATAAQVVDWVMVELRDAANPATVVDARAALLLSNGNIVDTNYTQPLAFYNAPAANYKVVIRHRNHLGVMTLNAVDFSTGTGTVDFTQSATATYGNYAQKNLGSGVMGLWAGDVNGDRTIRHSALPSDATPVGNAVLNHAGNTTQSPAYTGFINVYSLFDLNLDGRIYYSATPSDHAIIISNVKTHPGNSFGLSSYIIKEQLP
;
A
#
# COMPACT_ATOMS: atom_id res chain seq x y z
N ALA A 1 0.77 -63.23 45.64
CA ALA A 1 1.12 -62.69 46.97
C ALA A 1 1.11 -63.83 47.98
N SER A 2 2.06 -63.87 48.92
CA SER A 2 2.03 -64.82 50.04
C SER A 2 1.44 -64.10 51.25
N VAL A 3 0.28 -64.55 51.73
CA VAL A 3 -0.41 -64.01 52.92
C VAL A 3 -0.73 -65.18 53.85
N ASP A 4 -0.42 -65.01 55.14
CA ASP A 4 -0.79 -65.96 56.20
C ASP A 4 -2.21 -65.62 56.69
N LEU A 5 -3.16 -66.52 56.46
CA LEU A 5 -4.56 -66.35 56.82
C LEU A 5 -4.89 -67.19 58.06
N SER A 6 -5.43 -66.54 59.08
CA SER A 6 -5.91 -67.18 60.31
C SER A 6 -7.39 -67.57 60.22
N SER A 7 -7.82 -68.50 61.07
CA SER A 7 -9.21 -68.98 61.11
C SER A 7 -10.19 -67.83 61.37
N GLY A 8 -11.23 -67.72 60.53
CA GLY A 8 -12.24 -66.66 60.60
C GLY A 8 -11.96 -65.43 59.73
N GLN A 9 -10.83 -65.38 59.01
CA GLN A 9 -10.56 -64.31 58.06
C GLN A 9 -11.21 -64.57 56.70
N TYR A 10 -11.82 -63.51 56.15
CA TYR A 10 -12.33 -63.46 54.79
C TYR A 10 -11.32 -62.70 53.93
N PHE A 11 -11.08 -63.19 52.71
CA PHE A 11 -10.30 -62.47 51.71
C PHE A 11 -11.07 -62.45 50.39
N SER A 12 -10.72 -61.48 49.54
CA SER A 12 -11.19 -61.40 48.17
C SER A 12 -10.02 -60.97 47.28
N VAL A 13 -10.19 -61.08 45.97
CA VAL A 13 -9.25 -60.56 44.99
C VAL A 13 -9.91 -59.36 44.33
N ALA A 14 -9.19 -58.25 44.23
CA ALA A 14 -9.64 -57.04 43.56
C ALA A 14 -8.71 -56.74 42.38
N THR A 15 -9.27 -56.12 41.35
CA THR A 15 -8.53 -55.56 40.21
C THR A 15 -9.11 -54.19 39.89
N ASP A 16 -8.30 -53.33 39.29
CA ASP A 16 -8.73 -52.03 38.78
C ASP A 16 -9.54 -52.24 37.49
N LEU A 17 -10.86 -52.38 37.64
CA LEU A 17 -11.78 -52.56 36.52
C LEU A 17 -12.03 -51.22 35.83
N LYS A 18 -11.81 -51.20 34.52
CA LYS A 18 -12.07 -50.03 33.70
C LYS A 18 -13.52 -50.03 33.26
N VAL A 19 -14.17 -48.88 33.38
CA VAL A 19 -15.60 -48.71 33.10
C VAL A 19 -15.82 -47.47 32.24
N PRO A 20 -16.33 -47.61 30.99
CA PRO A 20 -16.46 -46.47 30.09
C PRO A 20 -17.48 -45.47 30.63
N GLY A 21 -17.15 -44.18 30.68
CA GLY A 21 -18.00 -43.14 31.27
C GLY A 21 -18.23 -43.30 32.78
N GLY A 22 -17.45 -44.13 33.49
CA GLY A 22 -17.67 -44.38 34.92
C GLY A 22 -18.87 -45.29 35.20
N ILE A 23 -19.40 -45.98 34.17
CA ILE A 23 -20.61 -46.81 34.27
C ILE A 23 -20.23 -48.27 34.37
N ALA A 24 -20.43 -48.87 35.55
CA ALA A 24 -20.17 -50.29 35.77
C ALA A 24 -21.24 -51.20 35.11
N GLY A 25 -20.85 -52.45 34.87
CA GLY A 25 -21.73 -53.51 34.37
C GLY A 25 -21.80 -53.61 32.84
N ASN A 26 -20.74 -53.24 32.12
CA ASN A 26 -20.64 -53.54 30.70
C ASN A 26 -20.25 -55.01 30.50
N THR A 27 -20.92 -55.68 29.56
CA THR A 27 -20.68 -57.09 29.21
C THR A 27 -19.69 -57.28 28.07
N LEU A 28 -19.36 -56.19 27.37
CA LEU A 28 -18.31 -56.14 26.36
C LEU A 28 -17.78 -54.72 26.26
N TRP A 29 -16.47 -54.55 26.20
CA TRP A 29 -15.85 -53.32 25.77
C TRP A 29 -14.57 -53.59 25.01
N LEU A 30 -14.62 -53.42 23.68
CA LEU A 30 -13.44 -53.56 22.85
C LEU A 30 -12.95 -52.19 22.42
N ARG A 31 -11.63 -52.02 22.43
CA ARG A 31 -10.96 -50.78 22.03
C ARG A 31 -9.86 -51.07 21.03
N ALA A 32 -9.81 -50.35 19.92
CA ALA A 32 -8.78 -50.57 18.92
C ALA A 32 -7.35 -50.30 19.43
N ASP A 33 -7.19 -49.50 20.48
CA ASP A 33 -5.91 -49.17 21.11
C ASP A 33 -5.51 -50.13 22.25
N TYR A 34 -6.27 -51.19 22.50
CA TYR A 34 -6.01 -52.15 23.59
C TYR A 34 -6.20 -53.60 23.15
N GLY A 35 -5.26 -54.46 23.53
CA GLY A 35 -5.47 -55.90 23.52
C GLY A 35 -5.68 -56.54 22.15
N THR A 36 -5.31 -55.87 21.06
CA THR A 36 -5.25 -56.47 19.73
C THR A 36 -4.02 -57.36 19.59
N SER A 37 -4.10 -58.46 18.83
CA SER A 37 -2.97 -59.37 18.59
C SER A 37 -1.78 -58.71 17.89
N SER A 38 -2.00 -57.54 17.29
CA SER A 38 -0.96 -56.70 16.70
C SER A 38 -1.33 -55.22 16.82
N SER A 39 -0.31 -54.39 16.99
CA SER A 39 -0.39 -52.92 16.96
C SER A 39 0.38 -52.33 15.76
N VAL A 40 0.72 -53.16 14.78
CA VAL A 40 1.44 -52.77 13.55
C VAL A 40 0.42 -52.38 12.48
N ASP A 41 0.58 -51.21 11.87
CA ASP A 41 -0.31 -50.72 10.82
C ASP A 41 -0.43 -51.71 9.64
N GLY A 42 -1.66 -51.96 9.20
CA GLY A 42 -2.00 -52.88 8.10
C GLY A 42 -1.95 -54.37 8.45
N SER A 43 -1.51 -54.74 9.66
CA SER A 43 -1.42 -56.15 10.06
C SER A 43 -2.78 -56.74 10.43
N ALA A 44 -2.95 -58.03 10.17
CA ALA A 44 -4.17 -58.76 10.51
C ALA A 44 -4.30 -58.98 12.03
N VAL A 45 -5.52 -58.87 12.55
CA VAL A 45 -5.84 -59.02 13.98
C VAL A 45 -6.58 -60.34 14.21
N SER A 46 -5.94 -61.27 14.91
CA SER A 46 -6.51 -62.57 15.31
C SER A 46 -7.24 -62.51 16.64
N ASP A 47 -6.86 -61.60 17.53
CA ASP A 47 -7.40 -61.47 18.88
C ASP A 47 -7.67 -60.00 19.17
N TRP A 48 -8.81 -59.72 19.80
CA TRP A 48 -9.18 -58.40 20.28
C TRP A 48 -9.76 -58.57 21.68
N ASN A 49 -8.94 -58.29 22.69
CA ASN A 49 -9.30 -58.55 24.07
C ASN A 49 -10.33 -57.55 24.59
N ASP A 50 -11.25 -58.07 25.40
CA ASP A 50 -12.22 -57.28 26.15
C ASP A 50 -11.51 -56.51 27.26
N TYR A 51 -11.72 -55.19 27.27
CA TYR A 51 -11.20 -54.28 28.29
C TYR A 51 -12.13 -54.22 29.51
N GLY A 52 -13.36 -54.73 29.39
CA GLY A 52 -14.35 -54.85 30.45
C GLY A 52 -14.13 -56.04 31.40
N ALA A 53 -15.02 -56.18 32.37
CA ALA A 53 -14.89 -57.14 33.47
C ALA A 53 -15.20 -58.61 33.08
N ASP A 54 -16.04 -58.83 32.07
CA ASP A 54 -16.60 -60.16 31.75
C ASP A 54 -15.71 -61.02 30.83
N ILE A 55 -14.61 -60.43 30.32
CA ILE A 55 -13.57 -61.09 29.51
C ILE A 55 -14.19 -61.83 28.31
N ASN A 56 -14.96 -61.12 27.48
CA ASN A 56 -15.51 -61.64 26.24
C ASN A 56 -14.60 -61.28 25.04
N ASN A 57 -13.38 -61.84 25.01
CA ASN A 57 -12.40 -61.56 23.96
C ASN A 57 -12.93 -61.99 22.57
N ALA A 58 -12.77 -61.13 21.58
CA ALA A 58 -13.13 -61.44 20.21
C ALA A 58 -11.94 -62.13 19.50
N VAL A 59 -12.19 -63.25 18.81
CA VAL A 59 -11.15 -64.04 18.14
C VAL A 59 -11.49 -64.33 16.68
N GLN A 60 -10.47 -64.48 15.84
CA GLN A 60 -10.59 -64.89 14.44
C GLN A 60 -9.39 -65.74 14.01
N ALA A 61 -9.55 -67.06 14.06
CA ALA A 61 -8.49 -68.00 13.71
C ALA A 61 -8.22 -68.07 12.19
N THR A 62 -9.18 -67.73 11.34
CA THR A 62 -9.01 -67.79 9.87
C THR A 62 -8.36 -66.50 9.35
N ALA A 63 -7.09 -66.58 8.93
CA ALA A 63 -6.30 -65.43 8.46
C ALA A 63 -7.02 -64.57 7.39
N GLY A 64 -7.67 -65.19 6.40
CA GLY A 64 -8.41 -64.47 5.35
C GLY A 64 -9.69 -63.74 5.83
N SER A 65 -10.10 -63.97 7.07
CA SER A 65 -11.24 -63.32 7.73
C SER A 65 -10.83 -62.36 8.84
N GLN A 66 -9.54 -62.20 9.12
CA GLN A 66 -9.06 -61.27 10.15
C GLN A 66 -9.18 -59.82 9.65
N PRO A 67 -9.79 -58.91 10.43
CA PRO A 67 -9.73 -57.47 10.16
C PRO A 67 -8.29 -56.96 10.28
N ALA A 68 -8.01 -55.78 9.72
CA ALA A 68 -6.67 -55.18 9.80
C ALA A 68 -6.61 -54.05 10.84
N PHE A 69 -5.57 -54.04 11.65
CA PHE A 69 -5.24 -52.93 12.55
C PHE A 69 -4.78 -51.74 11.72
N ALA A 70 -5.30 -50.55 11.99
CA ALA A 70 -4.87 -49.33 11.33
C ALA A 70 -4.54 -48.23 12.36
N ASN A 71 -3.34 -47.68 12.26
CA ASN A 71 -2.86 -46.55 13.04
C ASN A 71 -2.08 -45.57 12.17
N ASN A 72 -2.78 -44.94 11.22
CA ASN A 72 -2.19 -44.06 10.21
C ASN A 72 -3.11 -42.88 9.85
N ILE A 73 -2.59 -41.91 9.11
CA ILE A 73 -3.32 -40.69 8.68
C ILE A 73 -4.68 -40.97 8.02
N ALA A 74 -4.79 -42.02 7.21
CA ALA A 74 -5.97 -42.25 6.37
C ALA A 74 -7.10 -42.93 7.16
N ALA A 75 -6.75 -43.81 8.10
CA ALA A 75 -7.72 -44.60 8.85
C ALA A 75 -8.05 -44.02 10.23
N ASN A 76 -7.12 -43.32 10.87
CA ASN A 76 -7.29 -42.86 12.24
C ASN A 76 -8.46 -41.89 12.38
N ILE A 77 -9.22 -42.09 13.45
CA ILE A 77 -10.25 -41.17 13.89
C ILE A 77 -9.67 -40.41 15.08
N ASN A 78 -9.51 -39.09 14.95
CA ASN A 78 -8.95 -38.24 16.00
C ASN A 78 -7.61 -38.76 16.57
N PHE A 79 -6.68 -39.14 15.68
CA PHE A 79 -5.36 -39.70 16.00
C PHE A 79 -5.36 -41.06 16.72
N ASN A 80 -6.52 -41.67 16.94
CA ASN A 80 -6.63 -42.99 17.54
C ASN A 80 -6.74 -44.09 16.49
N PRO A 81 -6.15 -45.27 16.78
CA PRO A 81 -6.23 -46.42 15.90
C PRO A 81 -7.67 -46.96 15.79
N VAL A 82 -7.89 -47.74 14.74
CA VAL A 82 -9.17 -48.41 14.42
C VAL A 82 -8.87 -49.81 13.88
N LEU A 83 -9.87 -50.70 13.90
CA LEU A 83 -9.84 -51.90 13.06
C LEU A 83 -10.62 -51.63 11.77
N THR A 84 -10.08 -52.10 10.65
CA THR A 84 -10.69 -51.94 9.33
C THR A 84 -11.24 -53.27 8.82
N PHE A 85 -12.47 -53.20 8.31
CA PHE A 85 -13.22 -54.32 7.76
C PHE A 85 -13.49 -54.08 6.27
N ASN A 86 -13.33 -55.12 5.46
CA ASN A 86 -13.35 -55.04 4.00
C ASN A 86 -14.73 -55.25 3.36
N GLY A 87 -15.75 -55.65 4.13
CA GLY A 87 -17.09 -55.93 3.62
C GLY A 87 -17.27 -57.23 2.85
N THR A 88 -16.25 -58.10 2.77
CA THR A 88 -16.27 -59.32 1.94
C THR A 88 -15.96 -60.61 2.70
N SER A 89 -15.03 -60.58 3.66
CA SER A 89 -14.67 -61.78 4.45
C SER A 89 -14.39 -61.52 5.93
N GLN A 90 -14.18 -60.27 6.33
CA GLN A 90 -13.61 -59.93 7.63
C GLN A 90 -14.65 -59.87 8.75
N ARG A 91 -14.36 -60.54 9.88
CA ARG A 91 -15.21 -60.56 11.09
C ARG A 91 -14.42 -61.03 12.31
N MET A 92 -14.92 -60.73 13.51
CA MET A 92 -14.45 -61.32 14.78
C MET A 92 -15.56 -62.15 15.42
N ILE A 93 -15.19 -63.16 16.21
CA ILE A 93 -16.11 -64.10 16.88
C ILE A 93 -16.04 -63.87 18.39
N LEU A 94 -17.20 -63.73 19.02
CA LEU A 94 -17.39 -63.55 20.46
C LEU A 94 -18.16 -64.74 21.07
N ASP A 95 -18.09 -64.88 22.40
CA ASP A 95 -19.03 -65.73 23.14
C ASP A 95 -20.37 -65.01 23.26
N GLY A 96 -21.37 -65.52 22.54
CA GLY A 96 -22.72 -64.95 22.53
C GLY A 96 -23.48 -65.14 23.85
N THR A 97 -23.06 -66.07 24.71
CA THR A 97 -23.69 -66.32 26.02
C THR A 97 -23.34 -65.25 27.06
N LYS A 98 -22.27 -64.49 26.80
CA LYS A 98 -21.83 -63.35 27.62
C LYS A 98 -22.43 -62.01 27.17
N LEU A 99 -23.21 -61.99 26.10
CA LEU A 99 -23.94 -60.79 25.65
C LEU A 99 -25.38 -60.79 26.21
N PRO A 100 -26.11 -59.66 26.18
CA PRO A 100 -27.44 -59.58 26.79
C PRO A 100 -28.44 -60.59 26.18
N LEU A 101 -29.00 -61.48 27.01
CA LEU A 101 -29.90 -62.57 26.63
C LEU A 101 -31.35 -62.34 27.10
N GLY A 102 -32.29 -63.03 26.48
CA GLY A 102 -33.72 -62.97 26.75
C GLY A 102 -34.31 -61.60 26.44
N THR A 103 -35.28 -61.21 27.26
CA THR A 103 -35.99 -59.93 27.17
C THR A 103 -35.36 -58.84 28.04
N VAL A 104 -34.11 -59.00 28.48
CA VAL A 104 -33.42 -57.98 29.29
C VAL A 104 -33.21 -56.69 28.48
N GLY A 105 -33.16 -55.57 29.21
CA GLY A 105 -32.76 -54.29 28.63
C GLY A 105 -31.31 -54.36 28.13
N ARG A 106 -30.92 -53.45 27.25
CA ARG A 106 -29.55 -53.39 26.75
C ARG A 106 -29.24 -52.02 26.19
N THR A 107 -27.97 -51.67 26.22
CA THR A 107 -27.44 -50.49 25.52
C THR A 107 -26.17 -50.87 24.77
N VAL A 108 -26.09 -50.52 23.49
CA VAL A 108 -24.93 -50.76 22.63
C VAL A 108 -24.43 -49.43 22.08
N PHE A 109 -23.13 -49.15 22.27
CA PHE A 109 -22.42 -48.01 21.68
C PHE A 109 -21.42 -48.52 20.65
N ALA A 110 -21.28 -47.79 19.55
CA ALA A 110 -20.24 -48.06 18.56
C ALA A 110 -19.73 -46.76 17.92
N THR A 111 -18.41 -46.64 17.80
CA THR A 111 -17.78 -45.62 16.96
C THR A 111 -17.42 -46.21 15.60
N THR A 112 -17.94 -45.61 14.53
CA THR A 112 -17.67 -46.04 13.15
C THR A 112 -17.29 -44.87 12.26
N ALA A 113 -16.44 -45.10 11.26
CA ALA A 113 -16.12 -44.14 10.19
C ALA A 113 -15.87 -44.86 8.86
N ASN A 114 -15.81 -44.10 7.75
CA ASN A 114 -15.42 -44.62 6.43
C ASN A 114 -16.25 -45.84 5.96
N ALA A 115 -17.51 -45.93 6.39
CA ALA A 115 -18.35 -47.08 6.08
C ALA A 115 -18.71 -47.10 4.59
N ALA A 116 -18.55 -48.23 3.89
CA ALA A 116 -18.95 -48.33 2.49
C ALA A 116 -20.49 -48.41 2.33
N LEU A 117 -20.98 -48.10 1.12
CA LEU A 117 -22.41 -48.08 0.79
C LEU A 117 -23.05 -49.49 0.67
N ALA A 118 -22.31 -50.58 0.86
CA ALA A 118 -22.82 -51.95 0.81
C ALA A 118 -22.49 -52.71 2.10
N ASN A 119 -23.48 -53.48 2.58
CA ASN A 119 -23.42 -54.38 3.75
C ASN A 119 -23.15 -53.70 5.12
N ARG A 120 -23.66 -54.26 6.24
CA ARG A 120 -24.00 -53.43 7.42
C ARG A 120 -23.98 -54.10 8.80
N GLY A 121 -23.74 -55.39 8.96
CA GLY A 121 -23.80 -56.04 10.29
C GLY A 121 -22.59 -55.69 11.16
N LEU A 122 -22.77 -54.84 12.17
CA LEU A 122 -21.67 -54.41 13.05
C LEU A 122 -21.46 -55.39 14.21
N ILE A 123 -22.49 -55.64 15.01
CA ILE A 123 -22.46 -56.62 16.10
C ILE A 123 -23.75 -57.43 16.08
N THR A 124 -23.61 -58.75 16.17
CA THR A 124 -24.71 -59.70 16.04
C THR A 124 -24.62 -60.82 17.07
N TRP A 125 -25.73 -61.16 17.73
CA TRP A 125 -25.82 -62.35 18.59
C TRP A 125 -27.25 -62.90 18.67
N GLY A 126 -27.40 -64.12 19.21
CA GLY A 126 -28.68 -64.81 19.33
C GLY A 126 -28.93 -65.84 18.23
N ASP A 127 -30.08 -66.52 18.27
CA ASP A 127 -30.42 -67.65 17.37
C ASP A 127 -31.31 -67.21 16.19
N PRO A 128 -30.92 -67.44 14.93
CA PRO A 128 -31.73 -67.16 13.74
C PRO A 128 -32.46 -68.38 13.17
N LEU A 129 -32.15 -69.59 13.65
CA LEU A 129 -32.78 -70.85 13.25
C LEU A 129 -33.94 -71.24 14.17
N ALA A 130 -34.05 -70.60 15.35
CA ALA A 130 -35.22 -70.72 16.20
C ALA A 130 -36.48 -70.30 15.43
N THR A 131 -37.50 -71.16 15.44
CA THR A 131 -38.80 -70.93 14.78
C THR A 131 -39.63 -69.80 15.40
N GLY A 132 -39.14 -69.20 16.50
CA GLY A 132 -39.74 -68.04 17.14
C GLY A 132 -39.17 -66.72 16.58
N ASN A 133 -40.05 -65.78 16.26
CA ASN A 133 -39.65 -64.41 15.91
C ASN A 133 -39.07 -63.70 17.16
N GLY A 134 -37.96 -62.96 17.05
CA GLY A 134 -37.44 -62.14 18.17
C GLY A 134 -36.03 -62.50 18.69
N THR A 135 -35.41 -63.55 18.16
CA THR A 135 -34.34 -64.32 18.81
C THR A 135 -32.90 -63.95 18.46
N ARG A 136 -32.68 -63.15 17.41
CA ARG A 136 -31.38 -62.56 17.01
C ARG A 136 -31.40 -61.05 17.24
N TYR A 137 -30.30 -60.45 17.66
CA TYR A 137 -30.06 -59.01 17.68
C TYR A 137 -28.90 -58.66 16.74
N THR A 138 -29.09 -57.71 15.84
CA THR A 138 -28.01 -57.15 15.01
C THR A 138 -28.08 -55.62 14.99
N MET A 139 -27.01 -54.95 15.41
CA MET A 139 -26.81 -53.53 15.13
C MET A 139 -26.29 -53.37 13.70
N GLU A 140 -27.07 -52.74 12.83
CA GLU A 140 -26.69 -52.51 11.44
C GLU A 140 -26.31 -51.04 11.21
N LEU A 141 -25.07 -50.80 10.77
CA LEU A 141 -24.55 -49.47 10.40
C LEU A 141 -23.86 -49.57 9.03
N GLY A 142 -24.44 -48.94 8.00
CA GLY A 142 -23.92 -48.99 6.63
C GLY A 142 -25.03 -49.07 5.59
N GLY A 143 -24.70 -48.84 4.31
CA GLY A 143 -25.67 -48.88 3.20
C GLY A 143 -26.83 -47.90 3.31
N ASN A 144 -26.54 -46.64 3.66
CA ASN A 144 -27.52 -45.57 3.92
C ASN A 144 -28.53 -45.89 5.02
N GLN A 145 -28.19 -46.81 5.93
CA GLN A 145 -29.08 -47.27 6.99
C GLN A 145 -28.38 -47.29 8.34
N ARG A 146 -29.14 -46.91 9.38
CA ARG A 146 -28.85 -47.27 10.77
C ARG A 146 -30.08 -47.98 11.31
N SER A 147 -29.95 -49.24 11.68
CA SER A 147 -31.11 -50.03 12.10
C SER A 147 -30.76 -51.11 13.08
N LEU A 148 -31.75 -51.44 13.91
CA LEU A 148 -31.77 -52.65 14.67
C LEU A 148 -32.50 -53.73 13.86
N GLU A 149 -31.82 -54.85 13.61
CA GLU A 149 -32.45 -56.05 13.08
C GLU A 149 -32.69 -57.07 14.20
N ILE A 150 -33.94 -57.53 14.32
CA ILE A 150 -34.37 -58.61 15.20
C ILE A 150 -35.00 -59.75 14.38
N SER A 151 -34.32 -60.89 14.21
CA SER A 151 -34.80 -62.03 13.40
C SER A 151 -35.53 -61.62 12.10
N ASN A 152 -34.81 -60.95 11.18
CA ASN A 152 -35.30 -60.35 9.92
C ASN A 152 -36.17 -59.10 10.04
N SER A 153 -36.64 -58.74 11.24
CA SER A 153 -37.40 -57.51 11.51
C SER A 153 -36.50 -56.31 11.70
N ARG A 154 -36.59 -55.30 10.84
CA ARG A 154 -35.71 -54.13 10.82
C ARG A 154 -36.46 -52.84 11.14
N TYR A 155 -36.01 -52.14 12.17
CA TYR A 155 -36.39 -50.75 12.48
C TYR A 155 -35.17 -49.85 12.42
N GLY A 156 -35.32 -48.65 11.88
CA GLY A 156 -34.22 -47.72 11.75
C GLY A 156 -34.51 -46.57 10.81
N ASN A 157 -33.47 -45.99 10.23
CA ASN A 157 -33.60 -44.84 9.34
C ASN A 157 -32.79 -45.08 8.04
N THR A 158 -33.37 -44.75 6.89
CA THR A 158 -32.79 -44.90 5.53
C THR A 158 -32.31 -43.58 4.90
N ALA A 159 -32.22 -42.49 5.67
CA ALA A 159 -31.75 -41.20 5.17
C ALA A 159 -30.30 -41.30 4.65
N THR A 160 -29.92 -40.36 3.77
CA THR A 160 -28.54 -40.19 3.28
C THR A 160 -27.60 -39.93 4.46
N ASN A 161 -27.06 -41.01 5.03
CA ASN A 161 -26.18 -40.93 6.19
C ASN A 161 -24.80 -40.45 5.72
N THR A 162 -24.29 -39.40 6.37
CA THR A 162 -22.93 -38.93 6.17
C THR A 162 -21.94 -40.00 6.66
N LEU A 163 -21.00 -40.39 5.79
CA LEU A 163 -19.93 -41.38 6.06
C LEU A 163 -18.83 -40.87 7.03
N LEU A 164 -19.11 -39.79 7.75
CA LEU A 164 -18.20 -39.20 8.73
C LEU A 164 -18.09 -40.09 9.99
N PRO A 165 -16.99 -39.97 10.75
CA PRO A 165 -16.91 -40.59 12.07
C PRO A 165 -18.10 -40.21 12.95
N GLY A 166 -18.71 -41.19 13.60
CA GLY A 166 -19.89 -40.99 14.44
C GLY A 166 -20.01 -42.03 15.54
N ILE A 167 -20.66 -41.62 16.63
CA ILE A 167 -20.99 -42.46 17.78
C ILE A 167 -22.47 -42.84 17.64
N THR A 168 -22.77 -44.11 17.44
CA THR A 168 -24.15 -44.59 17.36
C THR A 168 -24.50 -45.37 18.62
N THR A 169 -25.66 -45.08 19.20
CA THR A 169 -26.11 -45.70 20.46
C THR A 169 -27.52 -46.27 20.30
N PHE A 170 -27.69 -47.55 20.60
CA PHE A 170 -28.99 -48.24 20.61
C PHE A 170 -29.33 -48.63 22.04
N THR A 171 -30.47 -48.17 22.55
CA THR A 171 -30.95 -48.52 23.89
C THR A 171 -32.34 -49.13 23.82
N ASN A 172 -32.50 -50.29 24.47
CA ASN A 172 -33.75 -51.01 24.59
C ASN A 172 -34.07 -51.28 26.07
N ALA A 173 -35.29 -50.97 26.49
CA ALA A 173 -35.80 -51.38 27.80
C ALA A 173 -36.07 -52.88 27.84
N ALA A 174 -36.16 -53.45 29.04
CA ALA A 174 -36.58 -54.84 29.18
C ALA A 174 -38.02 -55.04 28.66
N ASN A 175 -38.30 -56.20 28.06
CA ASN A 175 -39.58 -56.57 27.48
C ASN A 175 -40.08 -55.61 26.37
N SER A 176 -39.17 -54.95 25.66
CA SER A 176 -39.51 -54.03 24.57
C SER A 176 -39.53 -54.72 23.20
N THR A 177 -39.99 -53.98 22.20
CA THR A 177 -39.89 -54.37 20.78
C THR A 177 -38.83 -53.54 20.05
N ASN A 178 -38.48 -53.92 18.82
CA ASN A 178 -37.49 -53.19 18.04
C ASN A 178 -37.96 -51.79 17.61
N ALA A 179 -39.26 -51.55 17.46
CA ALA A 179 -39.80 -50.21 17.29
C ALA A 179 -39.54 -49.27 18.49
N ALA A 180 -39.42 -49.82 19.70
CA ALA A 180 -39.18 -49.05 20.92
C ALA A 180 -37.68 -48.76 21.17
N THR A 181 -36.79 -49.15 20.26
CA THR A 181 -35.35 -48.88 20.36
C THR A 181 -35.11 -47.38 20.27
N GLN A 182 -34.50 -46.82 21.30
CA GLN A 182 -33.93 -45.49 21.20
C GLN A 182 -32.64 -45.60 20.39
N MET A 183 -32.56 -44.84 19.29
CA MET A 183 -31.32 -44.70 18.52
C MET A 183 -30.84 -43.27 18.62
N LYS A 184 -29.56 -43.09 18.92
CA LYS A 184 -28.90 -41.79 18.86
C LYS A 184 -27.68 -41.83 17.96
N VAL A 185 -27.36 -40.68 17.38
CA VAL A 185 -26.09 -40.40 16.71
C VAL A 185 -25.49 -39.16 17.34
N ASN A 186 -24.28 -39.28 17.87
CA ASN A 186 -23.54 -38.21 18.55
C ASN A 186 -24.40 -37.55 19.66
N GLY A 187 -25.09 -38.36 20.46
CA GLY A 187 -26.00 -37.91 21.52
C GLY A 187 -27.38 -37.41 21.08
N ALA A 188 -27.59 -37.12 19.79
CA ALA A 188 -28.90 -36.70 19.27
C ALA A 188 -29.79 -37.91 18.97
N GLY A 189 -31.03 -37.89 19.46
CA GLY A 189 -32.05 -38.87 19.04
C GLY A 189 -32.34 -38.77 17.54
N ILE A 190 -32.43 -39.93 16.88
CA ILE A 190 -32.85 -40.02 15.48
C ILE A 190 -34.25 -40.63 15.39
N THR A 191 -35.01 -40.21 14.37
CA THR A 191 -36.33 -40.80 14.10
C THR A 191 -36.15 -42.17 13.47
N ASN A 192 -36.81 -43.17 14.05
CA ASN A 192 -36.81 -44.55 13.57
C ASN A 192 -38.16 -44.86 12.92
N SER A 193 -38.13 -45.52 11.78
CA SER A 193 -39.30 -46.05 11.10
C SER A 193 -39.14 -47.55 10.85
N PHE A 194 -40.26 -48.18 10.55
CA PHE A 194 -40.26 -49.55 10.08
C PHE A 194 -39.60 -49.64 8.71
N LEU A 195 -38.56 -50.47 8.58
CA LEU A 195 -37.82 -50.64 7.33
C LEU A 195 -38.18 -51.94 6.61
N SER A 196 -38.34 -53.03 7.36
CA SER A 196 -38.68 -54.35 6.81
C SER A 196 -39.18 -55.32 7.88
N VAL A 197 -40.17 -56.17 7.55
CA VAL A 197 -40.77 -57.25 8.37
C VAL A 197 -41.20 -56.90 9.82
N GLY A 198 -42.50 -56.65 10.11
CA GLY A 198 -43.15 -56.57 11.45
C GLY A 198 -42.52 -55.73 12.60
N ASN A 199 -43.21 -55.58 13.74
CA ASN A 199 -42.64 -55.12 15.04
C ASN A 199 -42.50 -56.34 15.95
N GLN A 200 -41.30 -56.64 16.44
CA GLN A 200 -41.00 -57.88 17.15
C GLN A 200 -40.47 -57.62 18.55
N THR A 201 -40.87 -58.45 19.51
CA THR A 201 -40.32 -58.46 20.87
C THR A 201 -38.84 -58.86 20.81
N LEU A 202 -37.99 -58.15 21.54
CA LEU A 202 -36.59 -58.53 21.72
C LEU A 202 -36.52 -59.68 22.72
N ASN A 203 -36.18 -60.88 22.25
CA ASN A 203 -36.03 -62.07 23.08
C ASN A 203 -34.85 -62.93 22.60
N THR A 204 -33.63 -62.43 22.80
CA THR A 204 -32.41 -63.08 22.29
C THR A 204 -32.11 -64.40 22.98
N ILE A 205 -32.00 -65.51 22.27
CA ILE A 205 -31.71 -66.82 22.88
C ILE A 205 -30.20 -67.00 23.08
N SER A 206 -29.79 -67.73 24.12
CA SER A 206 -28.39 -68.08 24.38
C SER A 206 -27.83 -68.97 23.27
N GLN A 207 -26.94 -68.41 22.44
CA GLN A 207 -26.12 -69.19 21.50
C GLN A 207 -24.64 -68.93 21.80
N PRO A 208 -23.75 -69.94 21.66
CA PRO A 208 -22.32 -69.79 21.95
C PRO A 208 -21.58 -68.78 21.08
N THR A 209 -22.14 -68.40 19.93
CA THR A 209 -21.46 -67.58 18.93
C THR A 209 -22.15 -66.23 18.71
N ALA A 210 -21.34 -65.18 18.74
CA ALA A 210 -21.68 -63.84 18.32
C ALA A 210 -20.59 -63.31 17.37
N PHE A 211 -20.91 -62.27 16.60
CA PHE A 211 -20.00 -61.73 15.59
C PHE A 211 -19.87 -60.22 15.68
N ILE A 212 -18.65 -59.74 15.39
CA ILE A 212 -18.39 -58.36 15.02
C ILE A 212 -18.05 -58.32 13.54
N GLY A 213 -18.64 -57.40 12.81
CA GLY A 213 -18.45 -57.22 11.37
C GLY A 213 -19.19 -58.22 10.49
N ASP A 214 -20.06 -59.08 11.06
CA ASP A 214 -20.88 -60.04 10.33
C ASP A 214 -22.32 -60.11 10.89
N ASN A 215 -23.30 -60.31 10.01
CA ASN A 215 -24.70 -60.64 10.33
C ASN A 215 -24.96 -62.17 10.26
N GLY A 216 -23.88 -62.96 10.29
CA GLY A 216 -23.77 -64.29 9.71
C GLY A 216 -24.54 -65.43 10.37
N VAL A 217 -25.29 -65.19 11.45
CA VAL A 217 -25.90 -66.31 12.17
C VAL A 217 -26.94 -67.06 11.29
N GLY A 218 -27.51 -66.45 10.24
CA GLY A 218 -28.59 -67.02 9.40
C GLY A 218 -28.29 -67.20 7.90
N GLY A 219 -27.01 -67.35 7.49
CA GLY A 219 -26.65 -67.63 6.08
C GLY A 219 -25.58 -66.73 5.44
N GLY A 220 -24.96 -65.81 6.20
CA GLY A 220 -23.84 -64.96 5.73
C GLY A 220 -24.23 -63.83 4.76
N GLY A 221 -23.26 -62.94 4.44
CA GLY A 221 -23.32 -62.05 3.28
C GLY A 221 -23.50 -60.54 3.51
N PHE A 222 -23.76 -60.07 4.75
CA PHE A 222 -23.88 -58.63 5.08
C PHE A 222 -22.75 -58.13 5.99
N LEU A 223 -21.50 -58.35 5.55
CA LEU A 223 -20.30 -57.99 6.31
C LEU A 223 -20.08 -56.48 6.40
N TYR A 224 -19.62 -56.00 7.55
CA TYR A 224 -19.29 -54.59 7.73
C TYR A 224 -18.10 -54.19 6.84
N SER A 225 -18.17 -53.01 6.25
CA SER A 225 -17.10 -52.42 5.45
C SER A 225 -16.84 -51.02 5.99
N GLY A 226 -15.70 -50.79 6.63
CA GLY A 226 -15.38 -49.51 7.25
C GLY A 226 -14.41 -49.63 8.42
N SER A 227 -14.21 -48.50 9.11
CA SER A 227 -13.37 -48.36 10.30
C SER A 227 -14.22 -48.46 11.56
N LEU A 228 -13.83 -49.34 12.47
CA LEU A 228 -14.46 -49.53 13.78
C LEU A 228 -13.48 -49.12 14.89
N GLY A 229 -13.92 -48.18 15.72
CA GLY A 229 -13.25 -47.80 16.97
C GLY A 229 -13.73 -48.66 18.13
N ASP A 230 -14.13 -48.00 19.23
CA ASP A 230 -14.66 -48.68 20.41
C ASP A 230 -16.08 -49.22 20.18
N ILE A 231 -16.37 -50.39 20.77
CA ILE A 231 -17.72 -50.95 20.92
C ILE A 231 -17.96 -51.30 22.39
N VAL A 232 -19.11 -50.89 22.94
CA VAL A 232 -19.48 -51.10 24.35
C VAL A 232 -20.89 -51.69 24.41
N VAL A 233 -21.09 -52.73 25.21
CA VAL A 233 -22.39 -53.37 25.42
C VAL A 233 -22.70 -53.45 26.91
N TYR A 234 -23.94 -53.10 27.27
CA TYR A 234 -24.52 -53.26 28.61
C TYR A 234 -25.73 -54.20 28.56
N ASP A 235 -25.94 -54.99 29.59
CA ASP A 235 -27.10 -55.88 29.80
C ASP A 235 -28.30 -55.22 30.48
N ARG A 236 -28.31 -53.89 30.45
CA ARG A 236 -29.41 -53.05 30.94
C ARG A 236 -29.58 -51.83 30.05
N ALA A 237 -30.75 -51.23 30.11
CA ALA A 237 -30.98 -49.92 29.52
C ALA A 237 -30.29 -48.85 30.38
N LEU A 238 -29.33 -48.12 29.80
CA LEU A 238 -28.72 -46.98 30.46
C LEU A 238 -29.67 -45.78 30.50
N THR A 239 -29.66 -45.05 31.62
CA THR A 239 -30.34 -43.76 31.76
C THR A 239 -29.71 -42.69 30.86
N ALA A 240 -30.41 -41.57 30.63
CA ALA A 240 -29.88 -40.50 29.79
C ALA A 240 -28.54 -39.94 30.28
N ALA A 241 -28.35 -39.77 31.59
CA ALA A 241 -27.11 -39.27 32.17
C ALA A 241 -25.96 -40.29 32.08
N GLU A 242 -26.27 -41.60 32.17
CA GLU A 242 -25.28 -42.66 31.96
C GLU A 242 -24.85 -42.73 30.49
N GLN A 243 -25.82 -42.65 29.56
CA GLN A 243 -25.52 -42.59 28.13
C GLN A 243 -24.62 -41.39 27.80
N GLN A 244 -24.91 -40.22 28.36
CA GLN A 244 -24.15 -38.99 28.13
C GLN A 244 -22.69 -39.09 28.60
N ARG A 245 -22.41 -39.77 29.73
CA ARG A 245 -21.03 -40.00 30.19
C ARG A 245 -20.26 -40.92 29.23
N VAL A 246 -20.86 -42.02 28.79
CA VAL A 246 -20.24 -42.91 27.79
C VAL A 246 -20.04 -42.20 26.44
N GLU A 247 -21.02 -41.40 26.02
CA GLU A 247 -20.94 -40.57 24.81
C GLU A 247 -19.85 -39.49 24.94
N THR A 248 -19.63 -38.92 26.13
CA THR A 248 -18.54 -37.96 26.40
C THR A 248 -17.17 -38.60 26.19
N TYR A 249 -16.94 -39.78 26.80
CA TYR A 249 -15.71 -40.57 26.62
C TYR A 249 -15.41 -40.81 25.14
N MET A 250 -16.39 -41.33 24.41
CA MET A 250 -16.22 -41.63 22.98
C MET A 250 -16.06 -40.35 22.15
N SER A 251 -16.72 -39.26 22.52
CA SER A 251 -16.62 -37.96 21.87
C SER A 251 -15.20 -37.41 21.95
N LEU A 252 -14.59 -37.40 23.14
CA LEU A 252 -13.22 -36.94 23.35
C LEU A 252 -12.20 -37.85 22.65
N LYS A 253 -12.35 -39.18 22.79
CA LYS A 253 -11.44 -40.13 22.15
C LYS A 253 -11.49 -40.02 20.62
N TYR A 254 -12.67 -39.86 20.03
CA TYR A 254 -12.84 -39.90 18.57
C TYR A 254 -13.08 -38.54 17.92
N GLY A 255 -13.01 -37.43 18.67
CA GLY A 255 -13.10 -36.07 18.15
C GLY A 255 -14.45 -35.78 17.49
N VAL A 256 -15.50 -36.48 17.89
CA VAL A 256 -16.86 -36.35 17.33
C VAL A 256 -17.67 -35.50 18.29
N SER A 257 -18.03 -34.28 17.90
CA SER A 257 -18.83 -33.41 18.78
C SER A 257 -20.22 -34.01 19.04
N LEU A 258 -20.63 -34.01 20.31
CA LEU A 258 -22.01 -34.28 20.69
C LEU A 258 -22.91 -33.17 20.14
N SER A 259 -24.10 -33.56 19.71
CA SER A 259 -25.07 -32.60 19.16
C SER A 259 -25.46 -31.58 20.22
N GLN A 260 -25.36 -30.31 19.83
CA GLN A 260 -25.77 -29.16 20.64
C GLN A 260 -27.12 -28.58 20.17
N ALA A 261 -27.93 -29.38 19.46
CA ALA A 261 -29.32 -29.04 19.12
C ALA A 261 -30.16 -28.84 20.39
N VAL A 262 -29.86 -29.64 21.41
CA VAL A 262 -30.23 -29.39 22.81
C VAL A 262 -28.91 -29.23 23.57
N ALA A 263 -28.80 -28.20 24.41
CA ALA A 263 -27.58 -27.96 25.19
C ALA A 263 -27.23 -29.21 26.02
N THR A 264 -26.10 -29.84 25.70
CA THR A 264 -25.68 -31.12 26.27
C THR A 264 -24.26 -30.98 26.80
N ASP A 265 -24.11 -31.08 28.13
CA ASP A 265 -22.81 -31.02 28.78
C ASP A 265 -21.91 -32.21 28.41
N TYR A 266 -20.61 -32.03 28.53
CA TYR A 266 -19.67 -33.15 28.54
C TYR A 266 -19.35 -33.44 30.00
N LEU A 267 -19.42 -34.71 30.38
CA LEU A 267 -19.33 -35.14 31.77
C LEU A 267 -18.12 -36.06 31.98
N ALA A 268 -17.33 -35.82 33.04
CA ALA A 268 -16.34 -36.77 33.53
C ALA A 268 -17.01 -38.00 34.15
N THR A 269 -16.22 -39.00 34.53
CA THR A 269 -16.74 -40.27 35.09
C THR A 269 -17.54 -40.10 36.39
N ASP A 270 -17.29 -39.05 37.17
CA ASP A 270 -18.06 -38.70 38.38
C ASP A 270 -19.32 -37.83 38.11
N GLY A 271 -19.59 -37.50 36.85
CA GLY A 271 -20.73 -36.68 36.45
C GLY A 271 -20.50 -35.17 36.54
N THR A 272 -19.28 -34.71 36.87
CA THR A 272 -18.95 -33.29 36.84
C THR A 272 -18.83 -32.78 35.39
N PRO A 273 -19.34 -31.58 35.06
CA PRO A 273 -19.19 -31.01 33.72
C PRO A 273 -17.76 -30.59 33.41
N ILE A 274 -17.18 -31.18 32.36
CA ILE A 274 -15.88 -30.79 31.77
C ILE A 274 -16.05 -29.86 30.56
N TRP A 275 -17.25 -29.82 29.99
CA TRP A 275 -17.73 -28.76 29.11
C TRP A 275 -19.18 -28.43 29.47
N ASN A 276 -19.44 -27.19 29.91
CA ASN A 276 -20.79 -26.75 30.26
C ASN A 276 -21.48 -26.10 29.05
N ALA A 277 -22.43 -26.79 28.43
CA ALA A 277 -23.09 -26.35 27.21
C ALA A 277 -24.01 -25.14 27.42
N THR A 278 -24.53 -24.95 28.64
CA THR A 278 -25.36 -23.78 28.96
C THR A 278 -24.50 -22.52 29.05
N THR A 279 -23.36 -22.61 29.74
CA THR A 279 -22.40 -21.51 29.90
C THR A 279 -21.71 -21.17 28.58
N ASN A 280 -21.51 -22.16 27.71
CA ASN A 280 -20.82 -22.01 26.44
C ASN A 280 -21.77 -22.09 25.22
N ALA A 281 -23.02 -21.62 25.37
CA ALA A 281 -24.06 -21.74 24.35
C ALA A 281 -23.71 -21.12 22.98
N THR A 282 -22.84 -20.10 22.96
CA THR A 282 -22.28 -19.50 21.74
C THR A 282 -21.21 -20.40 21.10
N TYR A 283 -20.32 -20.97 21.91
CA TYR A 283 -19.13 -21.72 21.50
C TYR A 283 -19.40 -23.22 21.34
N LYS A 284 -20.57 -23.57 20.80
CA LYS A 284 -21.09 -24.94 20.80
C LYS A 284 -20.68 -25.77 19.58
N TYR A 285 -19.81 -25.24 18.72
CA TYR A 285 -19.43 -25.87 17.46
C TYR A 285 -18.02 -26.47 17.55
N SER A 286 -17.79 -27.54 16.78
CA SER A 286 -16.52 -28.27 16.70
C SER A 286 -15.83 -28.52 18.06
N ILE A 287 -16.63 -28.89 19.07
CA ILE A 287 -16.13 -29.20 20.40
C ILE A 287 -15.05 -30.28 20.30
N THR A 288 -13.86 -29.99 20.83
CA THR A 288 -12.64 -30.79 20.72
C THR A 288 -11.89 -30.72 22.04
N GLY A 289 -11.26 -31.81 22.46
CA GLY A 289 -10.52 -31.78 23.73
C GLY A 289 -9.55 -32.94 23.90
N ILE A 290 -8.64 -32.72 24.84
CA ILE A 290 -7.66 -33.69 25.34
C ILE A 290 -7.94 -33.96 26.82
N GLY A 291 -7.52 -35.12 27.32
CA GLY A 291 -7.66 -35.41 28.74
C GLY A 291 -7.28 -36.82 29.16
N ARG A 292 -7.23 -37.00 30.47
CA ARG A 292 -6.99 -38.27 31.15
C ARG A 292 -8.08 -38.52 32.19
N ASP A 293 -8.63 -39.73 32.16
CA ASP A 293 -9.48 -40.27 33.22
C ASP A 293 -9.16 -41.76 33.38
N ASP A 294 -8.60 -42.10 34.54
CA ASP A 294 -8.07 -43.42 34.83
C ASP A 294 -9.19 -44.46 34.98
N LEU A 295 -10.39 -44.07 35.44
CA LEU A 295 -11.49 -45.00 35.67
C LEU A 295 -12.07 -45.56 34.36
N GLU A 296 -12.07 -44.74 33.31
CA GLU A 296 -12.45 -45.13 31.94
C GLU A 296 -11.25 -45.38 31.02
N GLY A 297 -10.03 -45.41 31.56
CA GLY A 297 -8.81 -45.65 30.79
C GLY A 297 -8.62 -44.69 29.61
N LEU A 298 -9.12 -43.46 29.73
CA LEU A 298 -8.96 -42.41 28.71
C LEU A 298 -7.58 -41.80 28.87
N THR A 299 -6.84 -41.72 27.75
CA THR A 299 -5.57 -41.00 27.68
C THR A 299 -5.46 -40.36 26.30
N GLN A 300 -6.22 -39.28 26.11
CA GLN A 300 -6.27 -38.51 24.88
C GLN A 300 -5.25 -37.37 24.96
N LYS A 301 -4.04 -37.59 24.46
CA LYS A 301 -2.93 -36.61 24.52
C LYS A 301 -2.98 -35.59 23.40
N GLN A 302 -3.75 -35.84 22.35
CA GLN A 302 -3.90 -34.91 21.24
C GLN A 302 -5.24 -35.12 20.56
N SER A 303 -5.85 -34.06 20.02
CA SER A 303 -7.16 -34.16 19.39
C SER A 303 -7.33 -33.17 18.24
N ARG A 304 -8.28 -33.45 17.36
CA ARG A 304 -8.85 -32.60 16.33
C ARG A 304 -10.31 -32.98 16.13
N ASN A 305 -11.13 -32.02 15.70
CA ASN A 305 -12.51 -32.33 15.34
C ASN A 305 -12.57 -33.25 14.09
N SER A 306 -13.48 -34.23 14.09
CA SER A 306 -13.65 -35.19 13.01
C SER A 306 -14.51 -34.68 11.83
N ASP A 307 -15.18 -33.53 11.97
CA ASP A 307 -15.95 -32.90 10.89
C ASP A 307 -15.03 -32.28 9.83
N THR A 308 -14.94 -32.92 8.67
CA THR A 308 -14.12 -32.48 7.53
C THR A 308 -14.72 -31.30 6.76
N THR A 309 -15.97 -30.90 7.05
CA THR A 309 -16.64 -29.78 6.36
C THR A 309 -16.29 -28.42 6.97
N ARG A 310 -15.55 -28.40 8.07
CA ARG A 310 -15.16 -27.19 8.83
C ARG A 310 -13.64 -27.05 8.92
N LEU A 311 -13.17 -25.87 9.30
CA LEU A 311 -11.78 -25.64 9.68
C LEU A 311 -11.45 -26.48 10.93
N ARG A 312 -10.51 -27.42 10.80
CA ARG A 312 -10.09 -28.32 11.88
C ARG A 312 -8.78 -27.88 12.48
N LEU A 313 -8.85 -27.31 13.68
CA LEU A 313 -7.67 -27.14 14.53
C LEU A 313 -7.31 -28.46 15.20
N ALA A 314 -6.02 -28.64 15.46
CA ALA A 314 -5.51 -29.73 16.29
C ALA A 314 -4.90 -29.17 17.58
N ILE A 315 -4.98 -29.94 18.65
CA ILE A 315 -4.33 -29.71 19.94
C ILE A 315 -3.49 -30.92 20.31
N GLY A 316 -2.29 -30.70 20.83
CA GLY A 316 -1.48 -31.72 21.48
C GLY A 316 -1.06 -31.27 22.87
N LEU A 317 -1.05 -32.19 23.83
CA LEU A 317 -0.33 -32.01 25.09
C LEU A 317 1.16 -31.95 24.75
N GLY A 318 1.83 -30.84 25.05
CA GLY A 318 3.14 -30.54 24.49
C GLY A 318 3.12 -30.57 22.96
N ALA A 319 4.16 -31.15 22.33
CA ALA A 319 4.23 -31.27 20.87
C ALA A 319 3.26 -32.33 20.31
N LEU A 320 2.65 -32.04 19.16
CA LEU A 320 1.85 -32.96 18.37
C LEU A 320 2.72 -34.08 17.77
N ALA A 321 2.10 -35.26 17.62
CA ALA A 321 2.67 -36.40 16.93
C ALA A 321 1.70 -36.97 15.88
N GLU A 322 2.19 -37.83 14.99
CA GLU A 322 1.38 -38.46 13.93
C GLU A 322 0.16 -39.25 14.47
N THR A 323 0.30 -39.85 15.66
CA THR A 323 -0.75 -40.66 16.31
C THR A 323 -0.79 -40.37 17.81
N ASN A 324 -1.94 -40.60 18.45
CA ASN A 324 -2.10 -40.38 19.88
C ASN A 324 -1.12 -41.27 20.69
N THR A 325 -0.84 -42.48 20.22
CA THR A 325 0.15 -43.39 20.82
C THR A 325 1.56 -42.80 20.77
N ASN A 326 1.94 -42.16 19.67
CA ASN A 326 3.29 -41.61 19.46
C ASN A 326 3.56 -40.28 20.20
N ASN A 327 2.53 -39.59 20.68
CA ASN A 327 2.74 -38.41 21.51
C ASN A 327 3.39 -38.83 22.84
N ALA A 328 4.60 -38.37 23.13
CA ALA A 328 5.37 -38.83 24.29
C ALA A 328 4.97 -38.17 25.63
N ASN A 329 4.08 -37.18 25.61
CA ASN A 329 3.68 -36.43 26.80
C ASN A 329 2.71 -37.23 27.68
N SER A 330 2.53 -36.81 28.93
CA SER A 330 1.63 -37.48 29.88
C SER A 330 0.99 -36.46 30.82
N PHE A 331 -0.28 -36.70 31.17
CA PHE A 331 -1.00 -35.90 32.16
C PHE A 331 -0.52 -36.23 33.56
N THR A 332 -0.34 -35.20 34.38
CA THR A 332 0.19 -35.33 35.75
C THR A 332 -0.85 -35.85 36.75
N ALA A 333 -2.13 -35.59 36.51
CA ALA A 333 -3.23 -35.98 37.38
C ALA A 333 -4.37 -36.67 36.62
N ASP A 334 -5.11 -37.50 37.35
CA ASP A 334 -6.40 -38.05 36.91
C ASP A 334 -7.46 -36.94 36.76
N LYS A 335 -8.48 -37.18 35.94
CA LYS A 335 -9.60 -36.26 35.63
C LYS A 335 -9.16 -34.86 35.19
N SER A 336 -8.12 -34.81 34.37
CA SER A 336 -7.62 -33.57 33.78
C SER A 336 -8.08 -33.46 32.33
N TYR A 337 -8.71 -32.34 31.97
CA TYR A 337 -9.25 -32.09 30.64
C TYR A 337 -9.01 -30.66 30.17
N LEU A 338 -8.72 -30.49 28.89
CA LEU A 338 -8.79 -29.20 28.19
C LEU A 338 -9.71 -29.37 26.99
N ILE A 339 -10.81 -28.62 26.99
CA ILE A 339 -11.85 -28.67 25.96
C ILE A 339 -12.06 -27.27 25.41
N TRP A 340 -12.28 -27.14 24.10
CA TRP A 340 -12.75 -25.91 23.49
C TRP A 340 -13.94 -26.13 22.58
N GLY A 341 -14.60 -25.04 22.20
CA GLY A 341 -15.55 -24.97 21.09
C GLY A 341 -15.50 -23.61 20.40
N ASP A 342 -16.03 -23.54 19.17
CA ASP A 342 -16.01 -22.35 18.31
C ASP A 342 -17.41 -21.72 18.17
N ASP A 343 -17.45 -20.43 17.81
CA ASP A 343 -18.66 -19.61 17.66
C ASP A 343 -19.37 -19.71 16.29
N ASN A 344 -18.86 -20.54 15.38
CA ASN A 344 -19.30 -20.71 14.00
C ASN A 344 -19.21 -19.44 13.13
N ALA A 345 -18.50 -18.40 13.56
CA ALA A 345 -18.24 -17.25 12.71
C ALA A 345 -17.30 -17.61 11.55
N ALA A 346 -17.13 -16.69 10.60
CA ALA A 346 -16.33 -16.94 9.40
C ALA A 346 -14.83 -17.13 9.73
N THR A 347 -14.16 -17.98 8.96
CA THR A 347 -12.70 -18.19 9.06
C THR A 347 -11.89 -17.12 8.32
N SER A 348 -12.55 -16.10 7.79
CA SER A 348 -11.91 -14.98 7.10
C SER A 348 -11.35 -13.96 8.08
N PHE A 349 -10.22 -13.36 7.71
CA PHE A 349 -9.50 -12.34 8.46
C PHE A 349 -10.10 -10.96 8.16
N LYS A 350 -11.22 -10.68 8.83
CA LYS A 350 -12.08 -9.52 8.54
C LYS A 350 -12.37 -8.66 9.76
N THR A 351 -11.98 -9.10 10.96
CA THR A 351 -12.21 -8.33 12.20
C THR A 351 -10.95 -7.55 12.56
N VAL A 352 -11.07 -6.24 12.70
CA VAL A 352 -9.95 -5.34 13.03
C VAL A 352 -9.44 -5.64 14.44
N VAL A 353 -8.12 -5.60 14.62
CA VAL A 353 -7.46 -5.60 15.92
C VAL A 353 -6.73 -4.26 16.07
N ALA A 354 -6.94 -3.58 17.19
CA ALA A 354 -6.36 -2.25 17.46
C ALA A 354 -5.26 -2.31 18.52
N GLY A 355 -4.37 -1.32 18.50
CA GLY A 355 -3.38 -1.09 19.57
C GLY A 355 -2.09 -1.91 19.49
N THR A 356 -1.90 -2.73 18.45
CA THR A 356 -0.67 -3.51 18.21
C THR A 356 -0.13 -3.26 16.79
N PRO A 357 1.19 -3.02 16.61
CA PRO A 357 1.77 -2.80 15.28
C PRO A 357 2.01 -4.11 14.50
N SER A 358 2.00 -5.27 15.18
CA SER A 358 2.37 -6.55 14.57
C SER A 358 1.23 -7.24 13.82
N VAL A 359 -0.02 -6.87 14.11
CA VAL A 359 -1.23 -7.37 13.43
C VAL A 359 -2.24 -6.24 13.29
N ASN A 360 -3.13 -6.32 12.32
CA ASN A 360 -4.23 -5.37 12.14
C ASN A 360 -5.59 -6.05 11.91
N TYR A 361 -5.61 -7.36 11.63
CA TYR A 361 -6.83 -8.16 11.49
C TYR A 361 -6.69 -9.51 12.18
N ARG A 362 -7.81 -10.01 12.70
CA ARG A 362 -7.99 -11.38 13.16
C ARG A 362 -9.03 -12.12 12.35
N MET A 363 -8.96 -13.45 12.43
CA MET A 363 -10.05 -14.33 12.05
C MET A 363 -11.31 -13.91 12.80
N THR A 364 -12.44 -13.91 12.11
CA THR A 364 -13.72 -13.54 12.72
C THR A 364 -14.14 -14.57 13.78
N ARG A 365 -13.86 -15.85 13.51
CA ARG A 365 -14.06 -16.98 14.43
C ARG A 365 -13.20 -16.89 15.69
N ILE A 366 -13.85 -17.19 16.81
CA ILE A 366 -13.25 -17.27 18.15
C ILE A 366 -13.51 -18.66 18.72
N TRP A 367 -12.54 -19.16 19.48
CA TRP A 367 -12.66 -20.37 20.29
C TRP A 367 -12.66 -20.00 21.78
N LYS A 368 -13.43 -20.72 22.59
CA LYS A 368 -13.45 -20.58 24.04
C LYS A 368 -12.99 -21.87 24.72
N VAL A 369 -12.19 -21.74 25.76
CA VAL A 369 -11.57 -22.85 26.50
C VAL A 369 -12.27 -23.10 27.84
N GLN A 370 -12.43 -24.37 28.18
CA GLN A 370 -12.76 -24.87 29.52
C GLN A 370 -11.73 -25.93 29.92
N GLU A 371 -11.03 -25.67 31.03
CA GLU A 371 -10.02 -26.54 31.61
C GLU A 371 -10.51 -27.09 32.96
N THR A 372 -10.33 -28.39 33.18
CA THR A 372 -10.53 -29.08 34.47
C THR A 372 -9.22 -29.73 34.88
N GLY A 373 -8.78 -29.52 36.13
CA GLY A 373 -7.44 -29.92 36.56
C GLY A 373 -6.36 -28.95 36.05
N THR A 374 -5.14 -29.45 35.86
CA THR A 374 -4.02 -28.68 35.31
C THR A 374 -3.38 -29.44 34.17
N ILE A 375 -3.40 -28.85 32.97
CA ILE A 375 -2.95 -29.48 31.72
C ILE A 375 -1.54 -28.99 31.36
N GLY A 376 -1.30 -27.69 31.51
CA GLY A 376 -0.04 -27.03 31.14
C GLY A 376 0.07 -26.75 29.63
N GLU A 377 1.31 -26.65 29.13
CA GLU A 377 1.57 -26.27 27.74
C GLU A 377 0.98 -27.27 26.72
N VAL A 378 0.24 -26.73 25.76
CA VAL A 378 -0.30 -27.42 24.59
C VAL A 378 0.21 -26.80 23.29
N GLU A 379 0.30 -27.59 22.22
CA GLU A 379 0.54 -27.11 20.87
C GLU A 379 -0.78 -27.06 20.08
N VAL A 380 -1.16 -25.87 19.63
CA VAL A 380 -2.32 -25.65 18.76
C VAL A 380 -1.84 -25.55 17.33
N ALA A 381 -2.38 -26.37 16.43
CA ALA A 381 -2.02 -26.41 15.01
C ALA A 381 -3.19 -26.14 14.06
N VAL A 382 -2.89 -25.40 13.00
CA VAL A 382 -3.80 -24.86 11.99
C VAL A 382 -3.34 -25.36 10.61
N PRO A 383 -4.24 -25.80 9.71
CA PRO A 383 -3.85 -26.18 8.36
C PRO A 383 -3.05 -25.08 7.65
N PHE A 384 -1.99 -25.46 6.92
CA PHE A 384 -1.05 -24.51 6.31
C PHE A 384 -1.68 -23.54 5.30
N ASP A 385 -2.72 -23.99 4.60
CA ASP A 385 -3.48 -23.26 3.58
C ASP A 385 -4.70 -22.49 4.13
N ALA A 386 -4.93 -22.52 5.45
CA ALA A 386 -6.05 -21.84 6.08
C ALA A 386 -5.76 -20.38 6.47
N LEU A 387 -4.50 -19.96 6.45
CA LEU A 387 -4.07 -18.67 6.98
C LEU A 387 -3.53 -17.74 5.89
N PRO A 388 -3.92 -16.45 5.91
CA PRO A 388 -3.30 -15.43 5.09
C PRO A 388 -1.94 -15.02 5.66
N ASN A 389 -0.93 -14.85 4.81
CA ASN A 389 0.41 -14.38 5.20
C ASN A 389 0.94 -15.01 6.52
N PRO A 390 1.04 -16.36 6.59
CA PRO A 390 1.15 -17.04 7.87
C PRO A 390 2.48 -16.84 8.60
N ARG A 391 3.53 -16.40 7.90
CA ARG A 391 4.83 -16.05 8.51
C ARG A 391 4.77 -14.79 9.40
N GLN A 392 3.68 -14.04 9.33
CA GLN A 392 3.41 -12.86 10.17
C GLN A 392 2.08 -13.03 10.94
N SER A 393 1.64 -14.27 11.14
CA SER A 393 0.45 -14.61 11.91
C SER A 393 0.79 -15.04 13.34
N PHE A 394 -0.17 -14.83 14.24
CA PHE A 394 -0.06 -15.09 15.67
C PHE A 394 -1.30 -15.86 16.15
N LEU A 395 -1.10 -16.84 17.05
CA LEU A 395 -2.16 -17.28 17.95
C LEU A 395 -2.35 -16.18 18.99
N VAL A 396 -3.57 -15.67 19.15
CA VAL A 396 -3.88 -14.62 20.14
C VAL A 396 -4.76 -15.22 21.22
N VAL A 397 -4.35 -15.07 22.47
CA VAL A 397 -5.11 -15.52 23.65
C VAL A 397 -5.57 -14.32 24.46
N SER A 398 -6.87 -14.28 24.73
CA SER A 398 -7.54 -13.23 25.48
C SER A 398 -8.26 -13.80 26.71
N ASN A 399 -8.42 -12.96 27.73
CA ASN A 399 -9.25 -13.26 28.90
C ASN A 399 -10.72 -12.81 28.71
N ASP A 400 -11.04 -12.16 27.59
CA ASP A 400 -12.41 -11.81 27.20
C ASP A 400 -12.63 -11.96 25.68
N GLU A 401 -13.80 -11.53 25.17
CA GLU A 401 -14.17 -11.68 23.75
C GLU A 401 -13.60 -10.57 22.86
N THR A 402 -13.00 -9.54 23.45
CA THR A 402 -12.39 -8.39 22.77
C THR A 402 -10.90 -8.62 22.59
N PHE A 403 -10.48 -8.75 21.33
CA PHE A 403 -9.07 -8.95 21.02
C PHE A 403 -8.37 -7.60 20.78
N ASP A 404 -7.46 -7.22 21.67
CA ASP A 404 -6.74 -5.93 21.66
C ASP A 404 -5.27 -6.05 22.10
N ASN A 405 -4.64 -4.93 22.47
CA ASN A 405 -3.22 -4.89 22.79
C ASN A 405 -2.84 -5.37 24.21
N THR A 406 -3.83 -5.74 25.02
CA THR A 406 -3.63 -6.34 26.35
C THR A 406 -3.53 -7.86 26.31
N ASP A 407 -3.84 -8.46 25.17
CA ASP A 407 -3.81 -9.90 24.94
C ASP A 407 -2.40 -10.46 24.69
N THR A 408 -2.30 -11.79 24.75
CA THR A 408 -1.06 -12.51 24.49
C THR A 408 -0.96 -12.92 23.02
N TYR A 409 0.07 -12.43 22.31
CA TYR A 409 0.34 -12.74 20.91
C TYR A 409 1.51 -13.72 20.79
N ILE A 410 1.24 -14.92 20.27
CA ILE A 410 2.20 -16.01 20.18
C ILE A 410 2.53 -16.27 18.70
N PRO A 411 3.77 -16.05 18.24
CA PRO A 411 4.16 -16.27 16.86
C PRO A 411 3.95 -17.73 16.43
N LEU A 412 3.47 -17.94 15.20
CA LEU A 412 3.32 -19.28 14.64
C LEU A 412 4.63 -19.80 14.02
N TYR A 413 4.90 -21.09 14.15
CA TYR A 413 5.97 -21.82 13.45
C TYR A 413 5.40 -22.96 12.61
N ASP A 414 6.11 -23.44 11.59
CA ASP A 414 5.64 -24.57 10.79
C ASP A 414 6.02 -25.92 11.40
N ILE A 415 5.07 -26.84 11.37
CA ILE A 415 5.27 -28.26 11.70
C ILE A 415 4.80 -29.12 10.53
N THR A 416 5.26 -30.37 10.48
CA THR A 416 4.69 -31.38 9.59
C THR A 416 3.91 -32.37 10.43
N LEU A 417 2.64 -32.53 10.09
CA LEU A 417 1.75 -33.48 10.72
C LEU A 417 1.09 -34.28 9.61
N ASN A 418 1.27 -35.60 9.64
CA ASN A 418 0.68 -36.50 8.65
C ASN A 418 1.11 -36.16 7.21
N GLY A 419 2.39 -35.85 7.02
CA GLY A 419 2.97 -35.44 5.73
C GLY A 419 2.46 -34.11 5.19
N LYS A 420 1.64 -33.39 5.96
CA LYS A 420 1.08 -32.08 5.59
C LYS A 420 1.63 -31.00 6.51
N LYS A 421 2.00 -29.87 5.93
CA LYS A 421 2.41 -28.70 6.70
C LYS A 421 1.23 -28.14 7.48
N HIS A 422 1.52 -27.62 8.67
CA HIS A 422 0.61 -26.86 9.52
C HIS A 422 1.37 -25.68 10.14
N TRP A 423 0.65 -24.64 10.53
CA TRP A 423 1.15 -23.59 11.41
C TRP A 423 0.78 -23.90 12.84
N ALA A 424 1.69 -23.75 13.79
CA ALA A 424 1.48 -24.13 15.16
C ALA A 424 2.03 -23.10 16.15
N ALA A 425 1.48 -23.10 17.37
CA ALA A 425 2.00 -22.35 18.51
C ALA A 425 1.86 -23.18 19.78
N LYS A 426 2.85 -23.06 20.66
CA LYS A 426 2.82 -23.57 22.03
C LYS A 426 2.25 -22.53 22.96
N VAL A 427 1.32 -22.94 23.81
CA VAL A 427 0.55 -22.06 24.68
C VAL A 427 0.06 -22.81 25.92
N ASP A 428 -0.03 -22.14 27.05
CA ASP A 428 -0.76 -22.64 28.22
C ASP A 428 -2.13 -21.93 28.27
N LEU A 429 -3.22 -22.71 28.27
CA LEU A 429 -4.58 -22.19 28.17
C LEU A 429 -5.37 -22.57 29.42
N SER A 430 -6.08 -21.61 29.99
CA SER A 430 -6.90 -21.79 31.19
C SER A 430 -8.39 -21.63 30.90
N SER A 431 -9.22 -22.13 31.83
CA SER A 431 -10.67 -21.94 31.82
C SER A 431 -11.08 -20.47 31.62
N ASN A 432 -12.10 -20.26 30.78
CA ASN A 432 -12.65 -18.95 30.39
C ASN A 432 -11.75 -18.08 29.52
N GLN A 433 -10.63 -18.59 29.03
CA GLN A 433 -9.87 -17.90 27.99
C GLN A 433 -10.47 -18.12 26.61
N TYR A 434 -10.18 -17.16 25.74
CA TYR A 434 -10.57 -17.14 24.35
C TYR A 434 -9.32 -17.15 23.49
N PHE A 435 -9.38 -17.75 22.31
CA PHE A 435 -8.31 -17.60 21.34
C PHE A 435 -8.83 -17.42 19.92
N THR A 436 -7.98 -16.83 19.10
CA THR A 436 -8.17 -16.66 17.66
C THR A 436 -6.81 -16.59 16.97
N ILE A 437 -6.79 -16.36 15.66
CA ILE A 437 -5.56 -16.17 14.89
C ILE A 437 -5.59 -14.77 14.30
N ALA A 438 -4.52 -14.01 14.48
CA ALA A 438 -4.36 -12.66 13.95
C ALA A 438 -3.18 -12.55 13.01
N ALA A 439 -3.26 -11.65 12.04
CA ALA A 439 -2.25 -11.44 11.01
C ALA A 439 -2.16 -9.96 10.63
N PHE A 440 -1.01 -9.56 10.09
CA PHE A 440 -0.90 -8.30 9.39
C PHE A 440 -1.34 -8.47 7.93
N ILE A 441 -2.48 -7.87 7.60
CA ILE A 441 -3.09 -7.90 6.26
C ILE A 441 -2.81 -6.57 5.57
N LYS A 442 -2.16 -6.62 4.40
CA LYS A 442 -1.95 -5.43 3.58
C LYS A 442 -3.30 -4.96 3.05
N SER A 443 -3.54 -3.66 3.15
CA SER A 443 -4.86 -3.06 2.89
C SER A 443 -4.72 -1.80 2.04
N PRO A 444 -5.25 -1.74 0.80
CA PRO A 444 -5.12 -0.56 -0.06
C PRO A 444 -5.84 0.63 0.57
N GLY A 445 -5.19 1.79 0.68
CA GLY A 445 -5.74 2.93 1.41
C GLY A 445 -5.99 2.63 2.89
N GLY A 446 -5.44 1.54 3.46
CA GLY A 446 -5.72 1.04 4.80
C GLY A 446 -7.15 0.51 4.98
N VAL A 447 -7.89 0.36 3.89
CA VAL A 447 -9.21 -0.26 3.86
C VAL A 447 -9.00 -1.76 3.68
N GLY A 448 -9.03 -2.50 4.78
CA GLY A 448 -8.75 -3.93 4.75
C GLY A 448 -9.96 -4.76 4.35
N ALA A 449 -9.87 -6.07 4.60
CA ALA A 449 -10.87 -7.05 4.19
C ALA A 449 -11.03 -7.16 2.66
N THR A 450 -9.93 -7.15 1.89
CA THR A 450 -9.98 -7.51 0.46
C THR A 450 -10.25 -9.01 0.28
N ASN A 451 -10.98 -9.35 -0.79
CA ASN A 451 -11.17 -10.71 -1.30
C ASN A 451 -10.17 -11.07 -2.40
N LEU A 452 -9.60 -10.03 -3.01
CA LEU A 452 -8.55 -10.12 -4.01
C LEU A 452 -7.82 -8.78 -4.04
N TRP A 453 -6.49 -8.78 -4.01
CA TRP A 453 -5.70 -7.61 -4.35
C TRP A 453 -4.46 -8.01 -5.14
N LEU A 454 -4.46 -7.72 -6.44
CA LEU A 454 -3.34 -8.01 -7.33
C LEU A 454 -2.64 -6.73 -7.76
N ARG A 455 -1.31 -6.71 -7.65
CA ARG A 455 -0.44 -5.58 -7.96
C ARG A 455 0.67 -6.02 -8.88
N ALA A 456 0.90 -5.35 -10.00
CA ALA A 456 1.89 -5.85 -10.95
C ALA A 456 3.32 -5.75 -10.40
N ASP A 457 3.60 -4.84 -9.46
CA ASP A 457 4.90 -4.70 -8.80
C ASP A 457 5.14 -5.71 -7.65
N LYS A 458 4.15 -6.56 -7.32
CA LYS A 458 4.19 -7.53 -6.21
C LYS A 458 3.62 -8.89 -6.64
N GLY A 459 4.02 -9.95 -5.96
CA GLY A 459 3.40 -11.27 -6.14
C GLY A 459 3.66 -11.99 -7.47
N ILE A 460 4.38 -11.38 -8.41
CA ILE A 460 4.86 -12.03 -9.65
C ILE A 460 6.27 -12.55 -9.38
N GLN A 461 6.47 -13.87 -9.47
CA GLN A 461 7.78 -14.49 -9.22
C GLN A 461 8.76 -14.28 -10.38
N ASN A 462 8.28 -14.46 -11.62
CA ASN A 462 9.07 -14.18 -12.82
C ASN A 462 8.85 -12.72 -13.25
N ASN A 463 9.57 -11.79 -12.62
CA ASN A 463 9.40 -10.34 -12.78
C ASN A 463 10.44 -9.72 -13.74
N THR A 464 10.82 -10.44 -14.80
CA THR A 464 11.69 -9.91 -15.86
C THR A 464 10.84 -9.34 -16.99
N ASP A 465 11.20 -8.15 -17.50
CA ASP A 465 10.46 -7.48 -18.57
C ASP A 465 10.27 -8.38 -19.81
N GLY A 466 9.04 -8.44 -20.32
CA GLY A 466 8.67 -9.23 -21.49
C GLY A 466 8.45 -10.73 -21.23
N THR A 467 8.48 -11.18 -19.97
CA THR A 467 8.31 -12.61 -19.65
C THR A 467 6.86 -13.02 -19.34
N PRO A 468 6.41 -14.22 -19.76
CA PRO A 468 5.11 -14.76 -19.40
C PRO A 468 4.95 -14.98 -17.88
N VAL A 469 3.74 -14.74 -17.38
CA VAL A 469 3.36 -14.91 -15.97
C VAL A 469 2.34 -16.04 -15.82
N ASP A 470 2.71 -17.08 -15.09
CA ASP A 470 1.85 -18.23 -14.77
C ASP A 470 1.10 -18.06 -13.44
N LEU A 471 1.64 -17.27 -12.51
CA LEU A 471 1.07 -17.00 -11.19
C LEU A 471 1.23 -15.52 -10.81
N TRP A 472 0.11 -14.91 -10.41
CA TRP A 472 0.06 -13.58 -9.81
C TRP A 472 -0.54 -13.72 -8.40
N VAL A 473 0.34 -13.64 -7.39
CA VAL A 473 -0.02 -13.83 -5.98
C VAL A 473 -0.83 -12.64 -5.47
N ASP A 474 -1.89 -12.94 -4.72
CA ASP A 474 -2.74 -11.97 -4.03
C ASP A 474 -1.96 -11.26 -2.92
N TYR A 475 -1.71 -9.97 -3.12
CA TYR A 475 -0.91 -9.12 -2.22
C TYR A 475 -1.62 -8.80 -0.90
N GLY A 476 -2.96 -8.87 -0.86
CA GLY A 476 -3.71 -8.52 0.34
C GLY A 476 -3.57 -9.59 1.41
N ASN A 477 -4.05 -10.79 1.10
CA ASN A 477 -4.13 -11.89 2.06
C ASN A 477 -3.58 -13.23 1.51
N GLU A 478 -3.05 -13.27 0.29
CA GLU A 478 -2.51 -14.48 -0.38
C GLU A 478 -3.53 -15.63 -0.55
N VAL A 479 -4.82 -15.39 -0.31
CA VAL A 479 -5.83 -16.46 -0.31
C VAL A 479 -6.35 -16.70 -1.73
N ASN A 480 -6.38 -15.70 -2.64
CA ASN A 480 -6.99 -15.84 -3.96
C ASN A 480 -6.06 -15.55 -5.16
N ASN A 481 -4.92 -16.25 -5.22
CA ASN A 481 -3.93 -16.10 -6.28
C ASN A 481 -4.51 -16.38 -7.69
N ALA A 482 -4.16 -15.54 -8.66
CA ALA A 482 -4.56 -15.74 -10.05
C ALA A 482 -3.52 -16.59 -10.80
N ASN A 483 -3.96 -17.57 -11.57
CA ASN A 483 -3.08 -18.51 -12.28
C ASN A 483 -3.43 -18.71 -13.76
N GLN A 484 -2.43 -19.03 -14.57
CA GLN A 484 -2.60 -19.48 -15.96
C GLN A 484 -1.53 -20.52 -16.31
N TYR A 485 -1.90 -21.81 -16.25
CA TYR A 485 -0.97 -22.90 -16.51
C TYR A 485 -0.67 -23.12 -18.01
N THR A 486 -1.48 -22.56 -18.91
CA THR A 486 -1.28 -22.72 -20.36
C THR A 486 -0.37 -21.60 -20.90
N ALA A 487 0.90 -21.93 -21.17
CA ALA A 487 1.93 -20.99 -21.60
C ALA A 487 1.51 -20.04 -22.74
N GLY A 488 0.82 -20.53 -23.78
CA GLY A 488 0.38 -19.72 -24.93
C GLY A 488 -0.73 -18.70 -24.63
N THR A 489 -1.29 -18.71 -23.42
CA THR A 489 -2.35 -17.81 -22.95
C THR A 489 -1.94 -17.02 -21.70
N GLN A 490 -0.70 -17.15 -21.25
CA GLN A 490 -0.16 -16.37 -20.14
C GLN A 490 -0.01 -14.91 -20.57
N PRO A 491 -0.46 -13.95 -19.76
CA PRO A 491 -0.12 -12.57 -19.96
C PRO A 491 1.36 -12.31 -19.64
N VAL A 492 1.85 -11.11 -19.94
CA VAL A 492 3.28 -10.78 -19.87
C VAL A 492 3.55 -9.72 -18.83
N PHE A 493 4.60 -9.90 -18.02
CA PHE A 493 5.08 -8.86 -17.11
C PHE A 493 5.89 -7.82 -17.89
N ASN A 494 5.54 -6.54 -17.78
CA ASN A 494 6.29 -5.44 -18.39
C ASN A 494 6.79 -4.47 -17.31
N ASN A 495 8.08 -4.16 -17.33
CA ASN A 495 8.73 -3.12 -16.55
C ASN A 495 9.66 -2.29 -17.45
N ASN A 496 9.10 -1.33 -18.18
CA ASN A 496 9.86 -0.48 -19.10
C ASN A 496 9.17 0.88 -19.30
N ALA A 497 9.92 1.87 -19.81
CA ALA A 497 9.47 3.26 -19.88
C ALA A 497 8.20 3.51 -20.72
N THR A 498 7.87 2.63 -21.67
CA THR A 498 6.68 2.80 -22.54
C THR A 498 5.44 2.14 -21.98
N ALA A 499 5.58 1.03 -21.24
CA ALA A 499 4.46 0.32 -20.64
C ALA A 499 4.15 0.76 -19.20
N ASN A 500 5.16 1.23 -18.46
CA ASN A 500 5.00 1.57 -17.05
C ASN A 500 4.01 2.71 -16.83
N ILE A 501 3.19 2.56 -15.79
CA ILE A 501 2.27 3.59 -15.33
C ILE A 501 2.93 4.28 -14.14
N ASN A 502 3.30 5.54 -14.30
CA ASN A 502 3.99 6.32 -13.27
C ASN A 502 5.17 5.56 -12.64
N TYR A 503 6.09 5.07 -13.49
CA TYR A 503 7.27 4.27 -13.13
C TYR A 503 6.99 2.90 -12.50
N ASN A 504 5.73 2.47 -12.37
CA ASN A 504 5.39 1.16 -11.87
C ASN A 504 5.19 0.15 -13.00
N PRO A 505 5.66 -1.10 -12.84
CA PRO A 505 5.44 -2.17 -13.80
C PRO A 505 3.96 -2.54 -13.92
N VAL A 506 3.62 -3.23 -15.00
CA VAL A 506 2.24 -3.59 -15.36
C VAL A 506 2.18 -5.02 -15.90
N MET A 507 0.97 -5.57 -15.92
CA MET A 507 0.71 -6.89 -16.49
C MET A 507 -0.06 -6.75 -17.81
N MET A 508 0.57 -7.15 -18.92
CA MET A 508 0.12 -6.88 -20.29
C MET A 508 -0.74 -8.02 -20.85
N PHE A 509 -1.90 -7.68 -21.40
CA PHE A 509 -2.79 -8.58 -22.13
C PHE A 509 -2.89 -8.19 -23.61
N ASN A 510 -2.88 -9.18 -24.50
CA ASN A 510 -2.83 -9.00 -25.95
C ASN A 510 -4.18 -8.72 -26.60
N GLY A 511 -5.31 -8.90 -25.90
CA GLY A 511 -6.64 -8.71 -26.45
C GLY A 511 -7.19 -9.84 -27.33
N THR A 512 -6.54 -11.01 -27.34
CA THR A 512 -6.96 -12.15 -28.20
C THR A 512 -7.15 -13.46 -27.44
N ASN A 513 -6.24 -13.84 -26.54
CA ASN A 513 -6.32 -15.13 -25.84
C ASN A 513 -5.72 -15.13 -24.43
N GLN A 514 -5.09 -14.04 -24.00
CA GLN A 514 -4.44 -13.98 -22.69
C GLN A 514 -5.46 -13.76 -21.57
N GLN A 515 -5.33 -14.53 -20.49
CA GLN A 515 -6.27 -14.51 -19.36
C GLN A 515 -5.65 -15.21 -18.14
N MET A 516 -6.16 -14.95 -16.94
CA MET A 516 -5.82 -15.72 -15.74
C MET A 516 -7.07 -16.14 -14.99
N ASN A 517 -7.06 -17.35 -14.40
CA ASN A 517 -8.16 -17.90 -13.61
C ASN A 517 -7.99 -17.49 -12.14
N ILE A 518 -9.11 -17.25 -11.47
CA ILE A 518 -9.20 -17.00 -10.02
C ILE A 518 -10.22 -18.00 -9.43
N ASP A 519 -10.09 -18.31 -8.14
CA ASP A 519 -11.08 -19.11 -7.42
C ASP A 519 -12.35 -18.28 -7.12
N VAL A 520 -13.44 -18.64 -7.80
CA VAL A 520 -14.75 -17.97 -7.65
C VAL A 520 -15.34 -18.10 -6.25
N THR A 521 -14.96 -19.14 -5.49
CA THR A 521 -15.49 -19.38 -4.13
C THR A 521 -14.97 -18.36 -3.12
N LYS A 522 -13.89 -17.64 -3.46
CA LYS A 522 -13.26 -16.60 -2.64
C LYS A 522 -13.72 -15.19 -3.01
N LEU A 523 -14.57 -15.06 -4.04
CA LEU A 523 -15.15 -13.80 -4.50
C LEU A 523 -16.62 -13.64 -4.04
N PRO A 524 -17.15 -12.41 -3.98
CA PRO A 524 -18.53 -12.18 -3.59
C PRO A 524 -19.52 -12.74 -4.63
N THR A 525 -20.34 -13.71 -4.24
CA THR A 525 -21.36 -14.37 -5.09
C THR A 525 -22.77 -14.12 -4.56
N GLY A 526 -23.80 -14.59 -5.26
CA GLY A 526 -25.20 -14.35 -4.93
C GLY A 526 -25.54 -12.85 -4.82
N GLY A 527 -26.42 -12.52 -3.88
CA GLY A 527 -26.87 -11.15 -3.61
C GLY A 527 -25.94 -10.29 -2.76
N MET A 528 -24.70 -10.70 -2.48
CA MET A 528 -23.80 -10.01 -1.55
C MET A 528 -23.50 -8.53 -1.93
N ALA A 529 -23.01 -7.72 -1.01
CA ALA A 529 -22.47 -6.42 -1.41
C ALA A 529 -21.08 -6.62 -2.02
N ARG A 530 -20.59 -5.68 -2.84
CA ARG A 530 -19.22 -5.72 -3.39
C ARG A 530 -18.73 -4.39 -3.91
N THR A 531 -17.40 -4.23 -3.93
CA THR A 531 -16.70 -3.16 -4.64
C THR A 531 -15.59 -3.80 -5.46
N ILE A 532 -15.53 -3.45 -6.74
CA ILE A 532 -14.55 -3.94 -7.71
C ILE A 532 -13.78 -2.73 -8.20
N ILE A 533 -12.47 -2.80 -8.21
CA ILE A 533 -11.61 -1.71 -8.64
C ILE A 533 -10.58 -2.27 -9.62
N GLY A 534 -10.41 -1.58 -10.75
CA GLY A 534 -9.37 -1.91 -11.71
C GLY A 534 -8.72 -0.64 -12.26
N SER A 535 -7.40 -0.69 -12.42
CA SER A 535 -6.59 0.37 -13.05
C SER A 535 -5.79 -0.22 -14.20
N GLY A 536 -5.86 0.40 -15.37
CA GLY A 536 -5.19 -0.09 -16.57
C GLY A 536 -5.31 0.86 -17.76
N VAL A 537 -4.80 0.39 -18.90
CA VAL A 537 -4.85 1.07 -20.20
C VAL A 537 -5.45 0.12 -21.22
N LEU A 538 -6.27 0.65 -22.13
CA LEU A 538 -6.77 -0.07 -23.28
C LEU A 538 -6.04 0.38 -24.55
N ASN A 539 -5.47 -0.55 -25.30
CA ASN A 539 -4.85 -0.27 -26.60
C ASN A 539 -5.91 0.01 -27.67
N ASN A 540 -7.10 -0.59 -27.52
CA ASN A 540 -8.29 -0.30 -28.31
C ASN A 540 -9.53 -0.39 -27.42
N VAL A 541 -10.50 0.47 -27.68
CA VAL A 541 -11.72 0.57 -26.87
C VAL A 541 -12.94 -0.04 -27.57
N SER A 542 -12.74 -0.85 -28.62
CA SER A 542 -13.82 -1.40 -29.45
C SER A 542 -14.36 -2.70 -28.88
N GLY A 543 -15.69 -2.84 -28.84
CA GLY A 543 -16.37 -4.03 -28.34
C GLY A 543 -16.17 -4.24 -26.83
N ALA A 544 -16.58 -5.41 -26.33
CA ALA A 544 -16.46 -5.75 -24.92
C ALA A 544 -15.03 -6.23 -24.58
N LYS A 545 -14.43 -5.65 -23.53
CA LYS A 545 -13.08 -5.95 -23.04
C LYS A 545 -13.10 -6.05 -21.52
N TYR A 546 -13.04 -7.27 -20.98
CA TYR A 546 -13.19 -7.51 -19.53
C TYR A 546 -11.87 -7.42 -18.79
N LEU A 547 -11.82 -6.54 -17.80
CA LEU A 547 -10.68 -6.39 -16.90
C LEU A 547 -10.70 -7.54 -15.87
N ILE A 548 -11.86 -7.78 -15.25
CA ILE A 548 -12.16 -8.91 -14.37
C ILE A 548 -13.61 -9.33 -14.54
N ASN A 549 -13.88 -10.64 -14.47
CA ASN A 549 -15.22 -11.19 -14.62
C ASN A 549 -15.42 -12.48 -13.83
N TRP A 550 -16.55 -12.66 -13.17
CA TRP A 550 -16.94 -13.93 -12.56
C TRP A 550 -18.47 -14.12 -12.54
N GLY A 551 -18.91 -15.34 -12.19
CA GLY A 551 -20.32 -15.68 -12.09
C GLY A 551 -20.76 -16.67 -13.15
N THR A 552 -21.85 -16.36 -13.86
CA THR A 552 -22.41 -17.19 -14.94
C THR A 552 -22.94 -16.29 -16.06
N GLY A 553 -22.88 -16.75 -17.32
CA GLY A 553 -23.42 -16.05 -18.50
C GLY A 553 -24.94 -16.09 -18.61
N VAL A 554 -25.64 -15.76 -17.52
CA VAL A 554 -27.10 -15.66 -17.42
C VAL A 554 -27.45 -14.29 -16.87
N ALA A 555 -28.55 -13.69 -17.33
CA ALA A 555 -28.94 -12.35 -16.92
C ALA A 555 -28.99 -12.21 -15.39
N ASN A 556 -28.37 -11.15 -14.86
CA ASN A 556 -28.17 -10.88 -13.42
C ASN A 556 -27.20 -11.81 -12.65
N GLN A 557 -26.56 -12.78 -13.31
CA GLN A 557 -25.67 -13.74 -12.68
C GLN A 557 -24.18 -13.52 -12.99
N GLY A 558 -23.84 -12.53 -13.80
CA GLY A 558 -22.46 -12.08 -13.98
C GLY A 558 -22.02 -11.07 -12.92
N SER A 559 -20.71 -10.87 -12.80
CA SER A 559 -20.11 -9.74 -12.09
C SER A 559 -18.76 -9.39 -12.71
N GLY A 560 -18.37 -8.12 -12.69
CA GLY A 560 -17.09 -7.71 -13.27
C GLY A 560 -17.04 -6.26 -13.69
N LEU A 561 -15.86 -5.87 -14.18
CA LEU A 561 -15.58 -4.57 -14.78
C LEU A 561 -15.13 -4.76 -16.22
N LEU A 562 -15.68 -3.95 -17.12
CA LEU A 562 -15.32 -4.00 -18.53
C LEU A 562 -15.39 -2.63 -19.20
N ASN A 563 -14.75 -2.57 -20.35
CA ASN A 563 -15.07 -1.60 -21.40
C ASN A 563 -16.07 -2.21 -22.39
N SER A 564 -16.95 -1.38 -22.94
CA SER A 564 -17.70 -1.67 -24.16
C SER A 564 -17.77 -0.43 -25.05
N THR A 565 -17.01 -0.40 -26.14
CA THR A 565 -17.02 0.71 -27.12
C THR A 565 -16.87 2.09 -26.46
N SER A 566 -15.76 2.30 -25.75
CA SER A 566 -15.43 3.50 -24.93
C SER A 566 -16.22 3.72 -23.63
N VAL A 567 -17.25 2.93 -23.35
CA VAL A 567 -18.04 3.02 -22.11
C VAL A 567 -17.46 2.10 -21.04
N GLY A 568 -17.39 2.56 -19.78
CA GLY A 568 -17.07 1.72 -18.63
C GLY A 568 -18.32 1.10 -18.03
N MET A 569 -18.26 -0.18 -17.66
CA MET A 569 -19.41 -0.91 -17.11
C MET A 569 -19.02 -1.74 -15.89
N VAL A 570 -19.95 -1.77 -14.92
CA VAL A 570 -20.04 -2.85 -13.93
C VAL A 570 -21.23 -3.72 -14.32
N THR A 571 -21.00 -5.02 -14.49
CA THR A 571 -21.96 -5.92 -15.14
C THR A 571 -22.65 -6.85 -14.15
N GLY A 572 -23.93 -7.14 -14.43
CA GLY A 572 -24.65 -8.31 -13.92
C GLY A 572 -24.84 -9.41 -14.98
N TYR A 573 -24.21 -9.27 -16.15
CA TYR A 573 -24.58 -9.86 -17.43
C TYR A 573 -25.98 -9.44 -17.89
N GLY A 574 -26.07 -8.71 -19.01
CA GLY A 574 -27.34 -8.25 -19.59
C GLY A 574 -28.12 -7.25 -18.73
N ASN A 575 -27.48 -6.69 -17.70
CA ASN A 575 -28.08 -5.71 -16.78
C ASN A 575 -27.00 -4.84 -16.11
N GLU A 576 -26.31 -4.03 -16.89
CA GLU A 576 -25.14 -3.24 -16.48
C GLU A 576 -25.52 -1.89 -15.84
N VAL A 577 -24.60 -1.33 -15.04
CA VAL A 577 -24.49 0.13 -14.87
C VAL A 577 -23.35 0.60 -15.75
N GLN A 578 -23.54 1.71 -16.46
CA GLN A 578 -22.60 2.16 -17.50
C GLN A 578 -22.33 3.66 -17.42
N THR A 579 -21.10 4.07 -17.73
CA THR A 579 -20.71 5.47 -17.85
C THR A 579 -21.23 6.11 -19.15
N ALA A 580 -20.98 7.41 -19.33
CA ALA A 580 -21.04 8.03 -20.66
C ALA A 580 -19.95 7.48 -21.60
N ALA A 581 -20.14 7.64 -22.91
CA ALA A 581 -19.13 7.33 -23.93
C ALA A 581 -17.89 8.23 -23.77
N GLY A 582 -16.72 7.71 -24.14
CA GLY A 582 -15.43 8.40 -23.99
C GLY A 582 -14.80 8.29 -22.60
N PHE A 583 -15.38 7.50 -21.69
CA PHE A 583 -14.80 7.21 -20.38
C PHE A 583 -13.48 6.45 -20.51
N TRP A 584 -13.47 5.36 -21.27
CA TRP A 584 -12.25 4.68 -21.67
C TRP A 584 -11.74 5.29 -22.97
N GLN A 585 -10.46 5.64 -22.98
CA GLN A 585 -9.77 6.17 -24.15
C GLN A 585 -8.57 5.29 -24.47
N ALA A 586 -8.29 5.11 -25.76
CA ALA A 586 -7.18 4.29 -26.18
C ALA A 586 -5.85 4.90 -25.71
N ASN A 587 -4.97 4.08 -25.13
CA ASN A 587 -3.64 4.46 -24.66
C ASN A 587 -3.62 5.50 -23.52
N ILE A 588 -4.74 5.68 -22.82
CA ILE A 588 -4.84 6.53 -21.63
C ILE A 588 -5.10 5.65 -20.41
N VAL A 589 -4.33 5.88 -19.34
CA VAL A 589 -4.54 5.21 -18.05
C VAL A 589 -5.86 5.69 -17.47
N ASN A 590 -6.67 4.75 -17.00
CA ASN A 590 -7.86 5.08 -16.24
C ASN A 590 -8.11 4.05 -15.15
N GLU A 591 -8.89 4.45 -14.16
CA GLU A 591 -9.36 3.60 -13.09
C GLU A 591 -10.88 3.60 -13.02
N MET A 592 -11.45 2.50 -12.52
CA MET A 592 -12.89 2.36 -12.37
C MET A 592 -13.22 1.58 -11.10
N PHE A 593 -14.17 2.12 -10.34
CA PHE A 593 -14.75 1.52 -9.15
C PHE A 593 -16.19 1.14 -9.49
N GLY A 594 -16.51 -0.15 -9.51
CA GLY A 594 -17.89 -0.64 -9.56
C GLY A 594 -18.34 -1.09 -8.20
N THR A 595 -19.43 -0.51 -7.69
CA THR A 595 -20.00 -0.89 -6.38
C THR A 595 -21.40 -1.46 -6.56
N TYR A 596 -21.75 -2.48 -5.78
CA TYR A 596 -23.12 -2.96 -5.62
C TYR A 596 -23.42 -3.13 -4.14
N ALA A 597 -24.50 -2.50 -3.67
CA ALA A 597 -24.91 -2.53 -2.26
C ALA A 597 -25.51 -3.87 -1.80
N GLY A 598 -25.71 -4.84 -2.71
CA GLY A 598 -26.29 -6.14 -2.41
C GLY A 598 -27.82 -6.13 -2.32
N ASN A 599 -28.44 -7.31 -2.37
CA ASN A 599 -29.87 -7.56 -2.16
C ASN A 599 -30.82 -6.54 -2.83
N SER A 600 -30.73 -6.39 -4.15
CA SER A 600 -31.53 -5.43 -4.94
C SER A 600 -31.17 -3.94 -4.70
N GLY A 601 -30.03 -3.67 -4.07
CA GLY A 601 -29.52 -2.33 -3.82
C GLY A 601 -28.86 -1.67 -5.04
N LEU A 602 -28.28 -0.49 -4.81
CA LEU A 602 -27.69 0.35 -5.87
C LEU A 602 -26.41 -0.27 -6.44
N GLY A 603 -26.37 -0.37 -7.76
CA GLY A 603 -25.14 -0.42 -8.57
C GLY A 603 -24.66 0.99 -8.88
N SER A 604 -23.36 1.27 -8.77
CA SER A 604 -22.78 2.59 -9.04
C SER A 604 -21.38 2.47 -9.64
N LEU A 605 -20.97 3.50 -10.39
CA LEU A 605 -19.64 3.62 -10.95
C LEU A 605 -18.98 4.93 -10.50
N TYR A 606 -17.73 4.81 -10.06
CA TYR A 606 -16.88 5.94 -9.71
C TYR A 606 -15.54 5.85 -10.43
N SER A 607 -14.89 7.00 -10.61
CA SER A 607 -13.52 7.10 -11.09
C SER A 607 -12.91 8.36 -10.51
N LYS A 608 -11.69 8.28 -9.97
CA LYS A 608 -10.96 9.43 -9.41
C LYS A 608 -11.76 10.19 -8.35
N GLY A 609 -12.59 9.50 -7.57
CA GLY A 609 -13.47 10.10 -6.55
C GLY A 609 -14.80 10.68 -7.06
N LEU A 610 -15.02 10.77 -8.38
CA LEU A 610 -16.25 11.27 -8.99
C LEU A 610 -17.22 10.13 -9.35
N ALA A 611 -18.53 10.34 -9.17
CA ALA A 611 -19.55 9.44 -9.72
C ALA A 611 -19.67 9.63 -11.24
N VAL A 612 -19.41 8.59 -12.02
CA VAL A 612 -19.32 8.65 -13.49
C VAL A 612 -20.51 7.99 -14.21
N ALA A 613 -21.51 7.54 -13.44
CA ALA A 613 -22.77 7.00 -13.96
C ALA A 613 -23.90 7.29 -12.97
N THR A 614 -25.13 7.35 -13.47
CA THR A 614 -26.33 7.39 -12.62
C THR A 614 -26.50 6.05 -11.90
N PRO A 615 -26.54 6.03 -10.55
CA PRO A 615 -26.80 4.81 -9.80
C PRO A 615 -28.18 4.21 -10.13
N SER A 616 -28.29 2.89 -10.11
CA SER A 616 -29.57 2.19 -10.31
C SER A 616 -29.68 0.94 -9.46
N ASN A 617 -30.88 0.59 -9.01
CA ASN A 617 -31.12 -0.65 -8.26
C ASN A 617 -30.90 -1.86 -9.17
N LYS A 618 -30.17 -2.86 -8.67
CA LYS A 618 -29.81 -4.06 -9.42
C LYS A 618 -30.16 -5.31 -8.64
N ALA A 619 -30.90 -6.24 -9.24
CA ALA A 619 -31.23 -7.53 -8.65
C ALA A 619 -30.17 -8.60 -8.97
N TRP A 620 -28.88 -8.26 -8.88
CA TRP A 620 -27.81 -9.19 -9.23
C TRP A 620 -27.69 -10.30 -8.19
N ILE A 621 -27.68 -11.54 -8.69
CA ILE A 621 -27.50 -12.79 -7.96
C ILE A 621 -26.37 -13.55 -8.66
N THR A 622 -25.13 -13.11 -8.40
CA THR A 622 -23.95 -13.61 -9.12
C THR A 622 -23.77 -15.12 -8.95
N GLY A 623 -23.57 -15.84 -10.04
CA GLY A 623 -23.36 -17.29 -10.01
C GLY A 623 -22.00 -17.71 -9.43
N THR A 624 -21.73 -19.02 -9.42
CA THR A 624 -20.51 -19.61 -8.84
C THR A 624 -19.72 -20.43 -9.88
N THR A 625 -19.90 -20.19 -11.17
CA THR A 625 -19.34 -21.06 -12.23
C THR A 625 -17.84 -20.85 -12.43
N SER A 626 -17.38 -19.62 -12.63
CA SER A 626 -15.98 -19.33 -12.94
C SER A 626 -15.60 -17.88 -12.64
N ALA A 627 -14.31 -17.59 -12.55
CA ALA A 627 -13.75 -16.25 -12.40
C ALA A 627 -12.45 -16.10 -13.22
N ARG A 628 -12.31 -14.98 -13.94
CA ARG A 628 -11.18 -14.67 -14.82
C ARG A 628 -10.75 -13.21 -14.76
N ILE A 629 -9.47 -12.97 -15.02
CA ILE A 629 -8.87 -11.67 -15.33
C ILE A 629 -8.56 -11.63 -16.83
N GLY A 630 -8.80 -10.50 -17.46
CA GLY A 630 -8.42 -10.25 -18.84
C GLY A 630 -9.33 -10.92 -19.88
N ASN A 631 -10.42 -11.57 -19.46
CA ASN A 631 -11.37 -12.26 -20.34
C ASN A 631 -12.75 -12.42 -19.67
N SER A 632 -13.80 -12.55 -20.48
CA SER A 632 -15.12 -12.97 -20.00
C SER A 632 -15.24 -14.48 -19.86
N ILE A 633 -16.01 -14.95 -18.87
CA ILE A 633 -16.18 -16.39 -18.64
C ILE A 633 -17.12 -17.08 -19.65
N TRP A 634 -17.71 -16.33 -20.59
CA TRP A 634 -18.71 -16.82 -21.55
C TRP A 634 -18.35 -16.58 -23.02
N GLY A 635 -17.21 -15.96 -23.34
CA GLY A 635 -16.87 -15.69 -24.74
C GLY A 635 -15.46 -15.15 -24.98
N SER A 636 -15.27 -14.66 -26.21
CA SER A 636 -13.98 -14.19 -26.73
C SER A 636 -13.78 -12.68 -26.52
N GLU A 637 -14.00 -12.20 -25.29
CA GLU A 637 -14.00 -10.77 -24.95
C GLU A 637 -12.81 -10.44 -24.04
N PHE A 638 -11.64 -10.26 -24.66
CA PHE A 638 -10.35 -10.17 -23.96
C PHE A 638 -9.89 -8.74 -23.73
N TRP A 639 -9.35 -8.44 -22.54
CA TRP A 639 -8.66 -7.18 -22.26
C TRP A 639 -7.47 -6.99 -23.20
N SER A 640 -7.29 -5.79 -23.74
CA SER A 640 -6.21 -5.46 -24.68
C SER A 640 -5.43 -4.27 -24.14
N GLY A 641 -4.33 -4.54 -23.45
CA GLY A 641 -3.48 -3.53 -22.83
C GLY A 641 -3.03 -3.92 -21.41
N PRO A 642 -2.27 -3.04 -20.74
CA PRO A 642 -1.76 -3.29 -19.41
C PRO A 642 -2.83 -3.14 -18.32
N ILE A 643 -2.73 -3.97 -17.29
CA ILE A 643 -3.42 -3.85 -16.00
C ILE A 643 -2.35 -3.59 -14.93
N SER A 644 -2.51 -2.51 -14.17
CA SER A 644 -1.59 -2.19 -13.06
C SER A 644 -2.02 -2.88 -11.76
N GLU A 645 -3.33 -2.89 -11.51
CA GLU A 645 -3.88 -3.27 -10.22
C GLU A 645 -5.36 -3.68 -10.30
N LEU A 646 -5.73 -4.64 -9.46
CA LEU A 646 -7.08 -5.20 -9.32
C LEU A 646 -7.42 -5.41 -7.85
N ILE A 647 -8.56 -4.88 -7.40
CA ILE A 647 -8.99 -4.97 -6.00
C ILE A 647 -10.46 -5.38 -5.94
N VAL A 648 -10.81 -6.33 -5.05
CA VAL A 648 -12.18 -6.74 -4.78
C VAL A 648 -12.47 -6.73 -3.29
N PHE A 649 -13.60 -6.15 -2.90
CA PHE A 649 -14.17 -6.20 -1.56
C PHE A 649 -15.55 -6.88 -1.60
N ASP A 650 -15.91 -7.60 -0.54
CA ASP A 650 -17.23 -8.21 -0.29
C ASP A 650 -18.26 -7.25 0.33
N ARG A 651 -18.04 -5.94 0.14
CA ARG A 651 -18.94 -4.88 0.61
C ARG A 651 -18.88 -3.65 -0.29
N ALA A 652 -19.92 -2.84 -0.23
CA ALA A 652 -19.90 -1.50 -0.81
C ALA A 652 -19.06 -0.59 0.12
N LEU A 653 -18.01 0.03 -0.43
CA LEU A 653 -17.20 0.97 0.33
C LEU A 653 -17.98 2.27 0.63
N SER A 654 -17.74 2.87 1.79
CA SER A 654 -18.18 4.23 2.10
C SER A 654 -17.43 5.27 1.24
N ASN A 655 -17.87 6.53 1.26
CA ASN A 655 -17.18 7.60 0.53
C ASN A 655 -15.74 7.81 1.04
N VAL A 656 -15.54 7.78 2.36
CA VAL A 656 -14.21 7.97 2.97
C VAL A 656 -13.28 6.81 2.66
N GLU A 657 -13.78 5.57 2.71
CA GLU A 657 -12.99 4.40 2.30
C GLU A 657 -12.61 4.45 0.82
N ARG A 658 -13.55 4.84 -0.06
CA ARG A 658 -13.22 5.09 -1.48
C ARG A 658 -12.16 6.16 -1.63
N GLN A 659 -12.27 7.28 -0.91
CA GLN A 659 -11.31 8.38 -0.99
C GLN A 659 -9.89 7.95 -0.59
N ARG A 660 -9.76 7.12 0.46
CA ARG A 660 -8.47 6.56 0.87
C ARG A 660 -7.89 5.60 -0.17
N VAL A 661 -8.71 4.70 -0.73
CA VAL A 661 -8.25 3.79 -1.81
C VAL A 661 -7.89 4.56 -3.08
N SER A 662 -8.67 5.59 -3.44
CA SER A 662 -8.35 6.49 -4.56
C SER A 662 -7.08 7.29 -4.31
N THR A 663 -6.80 7.72 -3.07
CA THR A 663 -5.54 8.42 -2.74
C THR A 663 -4.33 7.54 -3.05
N TYR A 664 -4.36 6.30 -2.55
CA TYR A 664 -3.33 5.30 -2.81
C TYR A 664 -3.10 5.08 -4.32
N LEU A 665 -4.19 4.84 -5.05
CA LEU A 665 -4.14 4.62 -6.50
C LEU A 665 -3.67 5.86 -7.26
N ALA A 666 -4.02 7.07 -6.82
CA ALA A 666 -3.62 8.33 -7.42
C ALA A 666 -2.13 8.57 -7.31
N ILE A 667 -1.56 8.36 -6.12
CA ILE A 667 -0.13 8.49 -5.87
C ILE A 667 0.64 7.41 -6.66
N ARG A 668 0.19 6.16 -6.60
CA ARG A 668 0.85 5.05 -7.31
C ARG A 668 0.78 5.20 -8.83
N ASN A 669 -0.38 5.55 -9.39
CA ASN A 669 -0.58 5.64 -10.84
C ASN A 669 -0.37 7.05 -11.43
N GLY A 670 -0.13 8.06 -10.59
CA GLY A 670 0.21 9.42 -11.01
C GLY A 670 -0.95 10.25 -11.57
N TYR A 671 -2.20 9.89 -11.29
CA TYR A 671 -3.35 10.67 -11.75
C TYR A 671 -3.85 11.65 -10.67
N THR A 672 -4.53 12.71 -11.11
CA THR A 672 -5.19 13.67 -10.23
C THR A 672 -6.60 13.19 -9.88
N MET A 673 -6.92 13.07 -8.59
CA MET A 673 -8.29 12.85 -8.11
C MET A 673 -9.17 14.05 -8.45
N ASP A 674 -10.46 13.85 -8.65
CA ASP A 674 -11.41 14.93 -8.94
C ASP A 674 -11.42 15.97 -7.82
N GLN A 675 -11.11 17.22 -8.18
CA GLN A 675 -10.98 18.34 -7.26
C GLN A 675 -12.27 19.14 -7.09
N THR A 676 -13.39 18.68 -7.66
CA THR A 676 -14.70 19.36 -7.61
C THR A 676 -15.63 18.77 -6.55
N THR A 677 -15.44 17.49 -6.19
CA THR A 677 -16.24 16.84 -5.15
C THR A 677 -15.84 17.25 -3.72
N PRO A 678 -16.68 17.02 -2.70
CA PRO A 678 -16.30 17.14 -1.29
C PRO A 678 -15.19 16.16 -0.85
N TYR A 679 -14.89 15.13 -1.64
CA TYR A 679 -13.90 14.08 -1.34
C TYR A 679 -12.59 14.29 -2.12
N ARG A 680 -12.19 15.55 -2.28
CA ARG A 680 -11.03 16.00 -3.09
C ARG A 680 -9.68 15.93 -2.38
N ASP A 681 -9.69 15.73 -1.06
CA ASP A 681 -8.47 15.62 -0.26
C ASP A 681 -7.80 14.25 -0.46
N TYR A 682 -6.47 14.21 -0.36
CA TYR A 682 -5.71 12.96 -0.35
C TYR A 682 -5.50 12.54 1.10
N LEU A 683 -5.81 11.29 1.43
CA LEU A 683 -5.79 10.74 2.79
C LEU A 683 -4.80 9.58 2.92
N ASN A 684 -4.06 9.52 4.03
CA ASN A 684 -3.24 8.34 4.38
C ASN A 684 -4.09 7.17 4.93
N THR A 685 -3.43 6.08 5.34
CA THR A 685 -4.09 4.90 5.92
C THR A 685 -4.64 5.10 7.34
N SER A 686 -4.40 6.24 7.98
CA SER A 686 -5.10 6.63 9.22
C SER A 686 -6.34 7.49 8.96
N GLY A 687 -6.47 8.03 7.74
CA GLY A 687 -7.52 8.98 7.36
C GLY A 687 -7.11 10.45 7.54
N ASP A 688 -5.83 10.73 7.84
CA ASP A 688 -5.30 12.08 7.94
C ASP A 688 -5.04 12.66 6.54
N VAL A 689 -5.21 13.97 6.41
CA VAL A 689 -5.02 14.69 5.14
C VAL A 689 -3.52 14.85 4.85
N VAL A 690 -3.07 14.28 3.73
CA VAL A 690 -1.71 14.45 3.19
C VAL A 690 -1.64 15.47 2.05
N TRP A 691 -2.78 15.78 1.43
CA TRP A 691 -2.97 16.93 0.54
C TRP A 691 -4.39 17.48 0.66
N ASN A 692 -4.51 18.74 1.05
CA ASN A 692 -5.79 19.41 1.22
C ASN A 692 -6.21 20.09 -0.10
N GLY A 693 -7.17 19.51 -0.81
CA GLY A 693 -7.64 20.03 -2.10
C GLY A 693 -8.39 21.35 -1.97
N THR A 694 -9.01 21.62 -0.81
CA THR A 694 -9.68 22.91 -0.56
C THR A 694 -8.70 24.04 -0.33
N ALA A 695 -7.68 23.82 0.51
CA ALA A 695 -6.65 24.82 0.81
C ALA A 695 -5.76 25.11 -0.42
N ASN A 696 -5.62 24.13 -1.32
CA ASN A 696 -4.80 24.23 -2.53
C ASN A 696 -5.66 24.33 -3.80
N ALA A 697 -6.83 24.97 -3.73
CA ALA A 697 -7.76 25.07 -4.87
C ALA A 697 -7.17 25.78 -6.11
N THR A 698 -6.14 26.61 -5.94
CA THR A 698 -5.40 27.25 -7.04
C THR A 698 -4.31 26.36 -7.63
N HIS A 699 -3.96 25.25 -6.98
CA HIS A 699 -2.90 24.31 -7.37
C HIS A 699 -3.45 22.89 -7.50
N ASN A 700 -4.65 22.78 -8.08
CA ASN A 700 -5.45 21.56 -8.10
C ASN A 700 -5.27 20.72 -9.37
N GLN A 701 -4.32 21.08 -10.24
CA GLN A 701 -4.02 20.38 -11.49
C GLN A 701 -2.78 19.50 -11.34
N ASN A 702 -2.66 18.46 -12.17
CA ASN A 702 -1.48 17.60 -12.25
C ASN A 702 -0.93 17.12 -10.89
N ILE A 703 -1.82 16.83 -9.94
CA ILE A 703 -1.43 16.38 -8.60
C ILE A 703 -0.77 15.00 -8.71
N ALA A 704 0.45 14.88 -8.16
CA ALA A 704 1.22 13.65 -8.06
C ALA A 704 2.06 13.66 -6.78
N GLY A 705 2.62 12.50 -6.38
CA GLY A 705 3.37 12.42 -5.14
C GLY A 705 4.31 11.22 -5.06
N ILE A 706 5.29 11.35 -4.18
CA ILE A 706 6.12 10.25 -3.69
C ILE A 706 5.75 9.98 -2.24
N GLY A 707 5.87 8.74 -1.78
CA GLY A 707 5.59 8.40 -0.39
C GLY A 707 5.74 6.94 -0.02
N ARG A 708 5.74 6.70 1.29
CA ARG A 708 5.75 5.38 1.92
C ARG A 708 4.60 5.28 2.92
N ASP A 709 3.86 4.19 2.81
CA ASP A 709 2.89 3.74 3.80
C ASP A 709 2.86 2.21 3.84
N ASP A 710 3.25 1.67 4.98
CA ASP A 710 3.50 0.25 5.16
C ASP A 710 2.18 -0.56 5.24
N ILE A 711 1.06 0.03 5.68
CA ILE A 711 -0.23 -0.68 5.77
C ILE A 711 -0.75 -1.03 4.38
N GLU A 712 -0.65 -0.09 3.44
CA GLU A 712 -1.02 -0.27 2.04
C GLU A 712 0.15 -0.73 1.15
N GLY A 713 1.34 -0.91 1.73
CA GLY A 713 2.53 -1.32 0.99
C GLY A 713 2.89 -0.33 -0.14
N LEU A 714 2.56 0.95 0.03
CA LEU A 714 2.98 2.01 -0.88
C LEU A 714 4.45 2.31 -0.59
N ASN A 715 5.25 2.33 -1.65
CA ASN A 715 6.65 2.77 -1.61
C ASN A 715 7.00 3.42 -2.95
N GLN A 716 6.37 4.56 -3.22
CA GLN A 716 6.54 5.33 -4.44
C GLN A 716 7.72 6.27 -4.24
N LYS A 717 8.91 5.85 -4.68
CA LYS A 717 10.16 6.61 -4.52
C LYS A 717 10.34 7.65 -5.61
N GLN A 718 9.61 7.54 -6.70
CA GLN A 718 9.63 8.52 -7.79
C GLN A 718 8.29 8.56 -8.49
N ALA A 719 7.85 9.73 -8.94
CA ALA A 719 6.57 9.88 -9.59
C ALA A 719 6.52 11.09 -10.53
N LYS A 720 5.53 11.09 -11.40
CA LYS A 720 5.11 12.21 -12.25
C LYS A 720 3.59 12.18 -12.41
N SER A 721 3.00 13.33 -12.68
CA SER A 721 1.61 13.33 -13.14
C SER A 721 1.54 12.77 -14.56
N ILE A 722 0.53 11.93 -14.82
CA ILE A 722 0.25 11.38 -16.15
C ILE A 722 -0.80 12.18 -16.93
N GLN A 723 -1.30 13.26 -16.34
CA GLN A 723 -2.31 14.13 -16.93
C GLN A 723 -1.68 15.00 -18.03
N ALA A 724 -2.49 15.45 -18.99
CA ALA A 724 -2.02 16.32 -20.07
C ALA A 724 -1.46 17.65 -19.53
N GLY A 725 -0.31 18.08 -20.05
CA GLY A 725 0.38 19.30 -19.62
C GLY A 725 1.26 19.15 -18.38
N ALA A 726 1.37 17.95 -17.80
CA ALA A 726 2.31 17.65 -16.75
C ALA A 726 3.75 17.54 -17.29
N ILE A 727 4.68 18.27 -16.66
CA ILE A 727 6.09 18.30 -17.08
C ILE A 727 7.08 17.96 -15.97
N LEU A 728 6.63 17.90 -14.70
CA LEU A 728 7.48 17.65 -13.54
C LEU A 728 7.48 16.16 -13.15
N ALA A 729 8.66 15.57 -13.10
CA ALA A 729 8.95 14.30 -12.43
C ALA A 729 9.84 14.54 -11.20
N VAL A 730 9.56 13.83 -10.11
CA VAL A 730 10.32 13.94 -8.86
C VAL A 730 10.73 12.55 -8.38
N GLY A 731 11.98 12.40 -7.95
CA GLY A 731 12.52 11.17 -7.38
C GLY A 731 13.23 11.41 -6.05
N LEU A 732 13.04 10.51 -5.10
CA LEU A 732 13.78 10.45 -3.84
C LEU A 732 15.25 10.18 -4.16
N GLY A 733 16.14 11.12 -3.83
CA GLY A 733 17.56 11.12 -4.20
C GLY A 733 17.78 11.33 -5.70
N ASN A 734 17.45 10.33 -6.52
CA ASN A 734 17.61 10.32 -7.98
C ASN A 734 16.31 9.86 -8.68
N ILE A 735 16.24 10.08 -9.99
CA ILE A 735 15.19 9.51 -10.86
C ILE A 735 15.82 8.35 -11.64
N ALA A 736 15.35 7.14 -11.39
CA ALA A 736 15.75 5.90 -12.06
C ALA A 736 14.81 5.53 -13.21
N THR A 737 15.12 4.46 -13.94
CA THR A 737 14.30 3.96 -15.06
C THR A 737 12.87 3.59 -14.65
N ASP A 738 12.71 3.08 -13.43
CA ASP A 738 11.47 2.60 -12.86
C ASP A 738 11.53 2.67 -11.32
N ASN A 739 10.37 2.59 -10.67
CA ASN A 739 10.26 2.75 -9.23
C ASN A 739 11.02 1.65 -8.46
N PRO A 740 10.99 0.37 -8.85
CA PRO A 740 11.85 -0.66 -8.27
C PRO A 740 13.36 -0.32 -8.33
N ALA A 741 13.85 0.21 -9.45
CA ALA A 741 15.27 0.52 -9.67
C ALA A 741 15.81 1.70 -8.84
N ASN A 742 14.95 2.57 -8.30
CA ASN A 742 15.40 3.64 -7.39
C ASN A 742 15.86 3.04 -6.05
N ALA A 743 17.15 3.10 -5.71
CA ALA A 743 17.68 2.43 -4.51
C ALA A 743 17.43 3.18 -3.19
N ASN A 744 16.88 4.40 -3.22
CA ASN A 744 16.64 5.20 -2.01
C ASN A 744 15.47 4.65 -1.18
N SER A 745 15.38 5.05 0.09
CA SER A 745 14.35 4.60 1.02
C SER A 745 13.84 5.75 1.87
N PHE A 746 12.54 5.79 2.13
CA PHE A 746 11.95 6.72 3.09
C PHE A 746 12.38 6.38 4.52
N SER A 747 12.69 7.40 5.31
CA SER A 747 13.22 7.23 6.68
C SER A 747 12.18 6.78 7.69
N VAL A 748 10.91 7.12 7.48
CA VAL A 748 9.78 6.79 8.36
C VAL A 748 8.57 6.32 7.54
N ASP A 749 7.66 5.60 8.20
CA ASP A 749 6.35 5.24 7.67
C ASP A 749 5.42 6.47 7.62
N ASN A 750 4.33 6.40 6.85
CA ASN A 750 3.37 7.50 6.66
C ASN A 750 4.04 8.81 6.22
N SER A 751 5.02 8.71 5.33
CA SER A 751 5.82 9.83 4.82
C SER A 751 5.46 10.15 3.38
N TYR A 752 5.07 11.39 3.11
CA TYR A 752 4.59 11.83 1.79
C TYR A 752 5.15 13.19 1.39
N MET A 753 5.46 13.33 0.10
CA MET A 753 5.63 14.61 -0.57
C MET A 753 4.74 14.63 -1.82
N ILE A 754 3.70 15.46 -1.79
CA ILE A 754 2.71 15.63 -2.85
C ILE A 754 2.90 17.02 -3.45
N TRP A 755 2.67 17.17 -4.75
CA TRP A 755 2.69 18.45 -5.44
C TRP A 755 1.50 18.58 -6.39
N GLY A 756 1.01 19.80 -6.56
CA GLY A 756 -0.03 20.15 -7.53
C GLY A 756 0.34 21.41 -8.29
N SER A 757 0.02 21.47 -9.58
CA SER A 757 0.26 22.64 -10.43
C SER A 757 -0.92 23.59 -10.46
N ASN A 758 -0.64 24.87 -10.67
CA ASN A 758 -1.66 25.91 -10.85
C ASN A 758 -2.33 25.91 -12.25
N SER A 759 -1.69 25.27 -13.22
CA SER A 759 -2.07 25.31 -14.62
C SER A 759 -1.55 24.10 -15.38
N THR A 760 -2.10 23.86 -16.57
CA THR A 760 -1.59 22.90 -17.58
C THR A 760 -0.92 23.61 -18.76
N ALA A 761 -0.82 24.94 -18.72
CA ALA A 761 -0.29 25.74 -19.82
C ALA A 761 1.22 25.53 -20.00
N LEU A 762 1.67 25.29 -21.23
CA LEU A 762 3.08 25.10 -21.58
C LEU A 762 3.67 26.43 -22.09
N THR A 763 3.68 27.45 -21.23
CA THR A 763 4.08 28.83 -21.60
C THR A 763 5.01 29.46 -20.57
N THR A 764 5.62 30.59 -20.95
CA THR A 764 6.49 31.38 -20.08
C THR A 764 5.91 32.78 -19.85
N THR A 765 6.32 33.43 -18.76
CA THR A 765 5.98 34.81 -18.43
C THR A 765 7.24 35.60 -18.04
N ALA A 766 7.22 36.92 -18.25
CA ALA A 766 8.28 37.85 -17.87
C ALA A 766 7.90 38.72 -16.66
N THR A 767 6.85 38.34 -15.93
CA THR A 767 6.42 38.99 -14.69
C THR A 767 6.55 38.02 -13.52
N ASP A 768 6.53 38.56 -12.30
CA ASP A 768 6.61 37.76 -11.08
C ASP A 768 7.87 36.87 -11.02
N LEU A 769 9.05 37.48 -11.11
CA LEU A 769 10.35 36.82 -11.06
C LEU A 769 11.43 37.78 -10.54
N PRO A 770 12.52 37.29 -9.94
CA PRO A 770 13.65 38.12 -9.54
C PRO A 770 14.29 38.83 -10.74
N ALA A 771 14.82 40.04 -10.54
CA ALA A 771 15.39 40.89 -11.60
C ALA A 771 16.57 40.26 -12.37
N LEU A 772 17.15 39.19 -11.82
CA LEU A 772 18.21 38.40 -12.44
C LEU A 772 17.72 37.58 -13.64
N PHE A 773 16.44 37.25 -13.72
CA PHE A 773 15.89 36.37 -14.76
C PHE A 773 15.00 37.15 -15.72
N SER A 774 14.88 36.63 -16.93
CA SER A 774 14.12 37.30 -18.01
C SER A 774 12.74 36.71 -18.22
N GLN A 775 12.57 35.41 -17.91
CA GLN A 775 11.31 34.69 -17.97
C GLN A 775 11.26 33.62 -16.88
N ARG A 776 10.08 33.12 -16.57
CA ARG A 776 9.85 31.85 -15.85
C ARG A 776 8.71 31.07 -16.47
N LEU A 777 8.52 29.81 -16.09
CA LEU A 777 7.33 29.05 -16.44
C LEU A 777 6.09 29.73 -15.85
N THR A 778 4.97 29.74 -16.59
CA THR A 778 3.67 30.15 -16.03
C THR A 778 3.10 29.10 -15.09
N GLN A 779 3.52 27.83 -15.24
CA GLN A 779 3.23 26.80 -14.26
C GLN A 779 4.06 27.00 -12.99
N GLU A 780 3.36 26.86 -11.87
CA GLU A 780 3.91 26.79 -10.52
C GLU A 780 3.40 25.52 -9.87
N TRP A 781 4.22 24.94 -8.99
CA TRP A 781 3.85 23.77 -8.20
C TRP A 781 3.91 24.09 -6.73
N LYS A 782 2.82 23.80 -6.02
CA LYS A 782 2.77 23.89 -4.57
C LYS A 782 3.01 22.54 -3.95
N LEU A 783 3.81 22.49 -2.89
CA LEU A 783 4.22 21.26 -2.20
C LEU A 783 3.43 21.04 -0.91
N GLY A 784 2.99 19.80 -0.68
CA GLY A 784 2.46 19.30 0.58
C GLY A 784 3.37 18.19 1.12
N MET A 785 3.84 18.34 2.36
CA MET A 785 4.74 17.38 3.00
C MET A 785 4.13 16.90 4.32
N THR A 786 4.07 15.58 4.50
CA THR A 786 3.64 14.92 5.74
C THR A 786 4.72 13.95 6.18
N ASN A 787 5.28 14.14 7.37
CA ASN A 787 6.40 13.35 7.91
C ASN A 787 7.62 13.20 6.97
N PHE A 788 7.76 14.08 5.98
CA PHE A 788 8.85 14.07 5.01
C PHE A 788 9.82 15.21 5.30
N ASN A 789 11.10 14.89 5.55
CA ASN A 789 12.14 15.88 5.78
C ASN A 789 13.10 15.94 4.57
N ASN A 790 12.94 16.95 3.72
CA ASN A 790 13.73 17.11 2.51
C ASN A 790 15.23 17.42 2.75
N GLN A 791 15.59 17.94 3.93
CA GLN A 791 17.00 18.19 4.27
C GLN A 791 17.77 16.89 4.52
N ILE A 792 17.10 15.87 5.05
CA ILE A 792 17.68 14.53 5.29
C ILE A 792 17.49 13.65 4.04
N GLN A 793 16.41 13.90 3.30
CA GLN A 793 16.01 13.12 2.13
C GLN A 793 15.87 14.04 0.90
N PRO A 794 16.99 14.46 0.29
CA PRO A 794 16.96 15.32 -0.89
C PRO A 794 16.25 14.63 -2.06
N VAL A 795 15.74 15.42 -2.98
CA VAL A 795 15.06 14.92 -4.19
C VAL A 795 15.79 15.36 -5.45
N ALA A 796 15.62 14.56 -6.51
CA ALA A 796 15.88 14.98 -7.87
C ALA A 796 14.58 15.43 -8.53
N MET A 797 14.66 16.48 -9.33
CA MET A 797 13.55 16.98 -10.15
C MET A 797 13.95 17.00 -11.61
N GLU A 798 13.04 16.61 -12.49
CA GLU A 798 13.19 16.73 -13.94
C GLU A 798 11.97 17.45 -14.52
N PHE A 799 12.22 18.49 -15.32
CA PHE A 799 11.21 19.22 -16.08
C PHE A 799 11.38 18.94 -17.58
N ASP A 800 10.34 18.41 -18.22
CA ASP A 800 10.30 18.25 -19.68
C ASP A 800 9.82 19.54 -20.35
N LEU A 801 10.73 20.26 -21.00
CA LEU A 801 10.44 21.54 -21.66
C LEU A 801 9.91 21.38 -23.09
N THR A 802 9.60 20.16 -23.53
CA THR A 802 9.07 19.91 -24.86
C THR A 802 7.78 20.69 -25.09
N GLY A 803 7.75 21.50 -26.15
CA GLY A 803 6.60 22.34 -26.51
C GLY A 803 6.56 23.70 -25.81
N ILE A 804 7.54 24.03 -24.97
CA ILE A 804 7.66 25.34 -24.31
C ILE A 804 8.66 26.22 -25.08
N THR A 805 8.26 27.44 -25.42
CA THR A 805 9.16 28.44 -26.01
C THR A 805 9.79 29.28 -24.91
N HIS A 806 11.13 29.22 -24.78
CA HIS A 806 11.92 29.97 -23.79
C HIS A 806 13.17 30.58 -24.43
N ASN A 807 13.83 31.50 -23.72
CA ASN A 807 15.03 32.19 -24.20
C ASN A 807 16.36 31.69 -23.60
N GLY A 808 16.34 30.72 -22.68
CA GLY A 808 17.55 30.05 -22.20
C GLY A 808 18.27 29.29 -23.31
N LYS A 809 19.60 29.42 -23.38
CA LYS A 809 20.47 28.88 -24.44
C LYS A 809 21.49 27.87 -23.94
N ASP A 810 21.93 28.01 -22.69
CA ASP A 810 22.91 27.14 -22.05
C ASP A 810 22.43 26.70 -20.66
N LEU A 811 23.05 25.66 -20.09
CA LEU A 811 22.67 25.11 -18.78
C LEU A 811 22.59 26.18 -17.67
N ALA A 812 23.49 27.16 -17.70
CA ALA A 812 23.55 28.24 -16.71
C ALA A 812 22.35 29.21 -16.76
N ASP A 813 21.56 29.20 -17.84
CA ASP A 813 20.37 30.05 -17.98
C ASP A 813 19.14 29.48 -17.24
N PHE A 814 19.25 28.30 -16.62
CA PHE A 814 18.13 27.61 -15.99
C PHE A 814 18.31 27.50 -14.48
N THR A 815 17.31 27.95 -13.72
CA THR A 815 17.33 27.93 -12.26
C THR A 815 15.94 27.56 -11.73
N LEU A 816 15.89 26.65 -10.76
CA LEU A 816 14.69 26.38 -9.98
C LEU A 816 14.55 27.49 -8.93
N LEU A 817 13.41 28.18 -8.95
CA LEU A 817 13.03 29.12 -7.92
C LEU A 817 12.12 28.41 -6.92
N ILE A 818 12.41 28.60 -5.63
CA ILE A 818 11.64 28.07 -4.51
C ILE A 818 11.21 29.26 -3.66
N ASP A 819 9.92 29.56 -3.69
CA ASP A 819 9.26 30.43 -2.74
C ASP A 819 8.87 29.61 -1.50
N ASN A 820 9.51 29.90 -0.37
CA ASN A 820 9.30 29.17 0.88
C ASN A 820 8.18 29.74 1.76
N ASP A 821 7.69 30.95 1.51
CA ASP A 821 6.53 31.46 2.25
C ASP A 821 5.20 31.00 1.64
N GLY A 822 5.25 30.55 0.38
CA GLY A 822 4.23 29.72 -0.25
C GLY A 822 3.05 30.51 -0.82
N ASP A 823 3.21 31.83 -0.99
CA ASP A 823 2.23 32.71 -1.61
C ASP A 823 2.29 32.69 -3.14
N GLY A 824 3.37 32.14 -3.71
CA GLY A 824 3.58 32.01 -5.16
C GLY A 824 4.08 33.29 -5.83
N ASN A 825 4.51 34.30 -5.06
CA ASN A 825 5.06 35.54 -5.55
C ASN A 825 6.60 35.52 -5.50
N PHE A 826 7.22 35.25 -6.65
CA PHE A 826 8.67 35.16 -6.79
C PHE A 826 9.38 36.52 -6.83
N THR A 827 8.67 37.64 -6.55
CA THR A 827 9.28 38.97 -6.39
C THR A 827 9.42 39.42 -4.95
N THR A 828 8.78 38.72 -4.01
CA THR A 828 8.79 39.03 -2.58
C THR A 828 9.30 37.86 -1.75
N GLY A 829 9.49 38.07 -0.46
CA GLY A 829 9.97 37.01 0.44
C GLY A 829 11.42 36.60 0.15
N THR A 830 11.80 35.43 0.66
CA THR A 830 13.13 34.84 0.42
C THR A 830 13.01 33.73 -0.63
N ILE A 831 13.45 34.02 -1.85
CA ILE A 831 13.45 33.06 -2.96
C ILE A 831 14.76 32.29 -2.97
N THR A 832 14.69 30.98 -2.75
CA THR A 832 15.85 30.09 -2.88
C THR A 832 16.05 29.71 -4.34
N GLN A 833 17.29 29.80 -4.81
CA GLN A 833 17.66 29.55 -6.19
C GLN A 833 18.54 28.30 -6.26
N VAL A 834 18.13 27.31 -7.06
CA VAL A 834 18.89 26.08 -7.29
C VAL A 834 19.23 25.97 -8.77
N PRO A 835 20.51 26.13 -9.18
CA PRO A 835 20.91 26.00 -10.57
C PRO A 835 20.63 24.61 -11.13
N ALA A 836 20.33 24.54 -12.42
CA ALA A 836 20.16 23.26 -13.09
C ALA A 836 21.48 22.48 -13.16
N THR A 837 21.39 21.16 -12.97
CA THR A 837 22.54 20.26 -13.00
C THR A 837 22.77 19.60 -14.36
N ALA A 838 21.72 19.48 -15.18
CA ALA A 838 21.81 18.96 -16.54
C ALA A 838 20.67 19.48 -17.42
N TRP A 839 20.93 19.60 -18.73
CA TRP A 839 19.91 19.90 -19.74
C TRP A 839 20.20 19.06 -20.98
N VAL A 840 19.38 18.03 -21.22
CA VAL A 840 19.58 17.05 -22.30
C VAL A 840 18.23 16.71 -22.91
N ASN A 841 18.11 16.75 -24.25
CA ASN A 841 16.88 16.42 -24.98
C ASN A 841 15.64 17.16 -24.44
N ASN A 842 15.76 18.47 -24.18
CA ASN A 842 14.73 19.32 -23.56
C ASN A 842 14.34 18.97 -22.12
N LYS A 843 15.03 18.04 -21.46
CA LYS A 843 14.81 17.71 -20.05
C LYS A 843 15.80 18.43 -19.18
N LEU A 844 15.28 19.23 -18.27
CA LEU A 844 16.05 20.00 -17.30
C LEU A 844 16.07 19.28 -15.96
N SER A 845 17.26 18.94 -15.46
CA SER A 845 17.42 18.17 -14.23
C SER A 845 18.04 18.99 -13.11
N PHE A 846 17.51 18.84 -11.90
CA PHE A 846 18.02 19.37 -10.65
C PHE A 846 18.30 18.21 -9.70
N SER A 847 19.57 18.03 -9.32
CA SER A 847 19.99 16.98 -8.38
C SER A 847 20.15 17.55 -6.97
N ASN A 848 19.97 16.72 -5.94
CA ASN A 848 20.21 17.07 -4.53
C ASN A 848 19.42 18.29 -4.02
N VAL A 849 18.18 18.46 -4.48
CA VAL A 849 17.30 19.54 -4.00
C VAL A 849 16.87 19.22 -2.56
N SER A 850 17.36 20.02 -1.61
CA SER A 850 17.24 19.83 -0.15
C SER A 850 16.66 21.05 0.59
N ALA A 851 16.24 22.08 -0.15
CA ALA A 851 15.76 23.36 0.38
C ALA A 851 14.23 23.51 0.31
N LEU A 852 13.50 22.41 0.10
CA LEU A 852 12.04 22.44 0.00
C LEU A 852 11.40 22.38 1.39
N SER A 853 10.29 23.10 1.55
CA SER A 853 9.50 23.11 2.78
C SER A 853 8.02 22.85 2.47
N ASN A 854 7.25 22.48 3.50
CA ASN A 854 5.81 22.32 3.36
C ASN A 854 5.15 23.65 2.95
N ASN A 855 4.23 23.61 1.99
CA ASN A 855 3.58 24.76 1.34
C ASN A 855 4.45 25.60 0.40
N ALA A 856 5.74 25.29 0.24
CA ALA A 856 6.58 26.01 -0.72
C ALA A 856 6.00 25.93 -2.14
N VAL A 857 6.18 27.00 -2.91
CA VAL A 857 5.80 27.09 -4.32
C VAL A 857 7.07 27.14 -5.17
N ILE A 858 7.11 26.34 -6.24
CA ILE A 858 8.29 26.23 -7.10
C ILE A 858 7.95 26.55 -8.56
N THR A 859 8.94 27.06 -9.29
CA THR A 859 8.88 27.25 -10.75
C THR A 859 10.29 27.26 -11.35
N VAL A 860 10.41 27.21 -12.67
CA VAL A 860 11.71 27.29 -13.37
C VAL A 860 11.84 28.66 -14.04
N ALA A 861 12.94 29.34 -13.76
CA ALA A 861 13.34 30.60 -14.39
C ALA A 861 14.34 30.39 -15.53
N PHE A 862 14.32 31.34 -16.48
CA PHE A 862 15.07 31.33 -17.73
C PHE A 862 15.85 32.65 -17.94
N GLY A 863 17.04 32.50 -18.54
CA GLY A 863 17.85 33.56 -19.14
C GLY A 863 19.06 33.95 -18.31
N SER A 864 19.98 34.68 -18.95
CA SER A 864 21.27 35.04 -18.39
C SER A 864 21.11 35.99 -17.21
N GLN A 865 21.71 35.65 -16.06
CA GLN A 865 21.73 36.52 -14.89
C GLN A 865 22.35 37.88 -15.26
N SER A 866 21.57 38.96 -15.19
CA SER A 866 22.09 40.32 -15.43
C SER A 866 21.94 41.17 -14.18
N LEU A 867 23.05 41.73 -13.70
CA LEU A 867 22.99 42.75 -12.66
C LEU A 867 22.48 44.05 -13.27
N ARG A 868 21.63 44.76 -12.53
CA ARG A 868 21.09 46.06 -12.93
C ARG A 868 21.66 47.15 -12.05
N LEU A 869 22.06 48.27 -12.64
CA LEU A 869 22.54 49.44 -11.92
C LEU A 869 21.63 50.64 -12.15
N ASN A 870 20.98 51.08 -11.07
CA ASN A 870 20.32 52.38 -10.99
C ASN A 870 21.34 53.45 -10.62
N ALA A 871 21.97 54.09 -11.61
CA ALA A 871 22.96 55.13 -11.39
C ALA A 871 22.45 56.51 -11.83
N LYS A 872 22.83 57.54 -11.05
CA LYS A 872 22.71 58.94 -11.46
C LYS A 872 24.04 59.68 -11.40
N ALA A 873 24.27 60.56 -12.37
CA ALA A 873 25.39 61.48 -12.39
C ALA A 873 25.01 62.79 -13.11
N ILE A 874 25.67 63.90 -12.77
CA ILE A 874 25.57 65.15 -13.52
C ILE A 874 26.95 65.51 -14.06
N LEU A 875 27.02 65.96 -15.30
CA LEU A 875 28.21 66.53 -15.91
C LEU A 875 28.18 68.04 -15.69
N GLN A 876 29.18 68.59 -15.00
CA GLN A 876 29.22 70.02 -14.66
C GLN A 876 28.97 70.90 -15.87
N GLY A 877 29.62 70.61 -17.00
CA GLY A 877 29.55 71.47 -18.16
C GLY A 877 28.17 71.56 -18.80
N ALA A 878 27.41 70.45 -18.79
CA ALA A 878 26.05 70.43 -19.33
C ALA A 878 25.01 71.01 -18.36
N TRP A 879 25.34 71.21 -17.09
CA TRP A 879 24.37 71.62 -16.07
C TRP A 879 23.96 73.09 -16.21
N ASN A 880 22.66 73.34 -16.40
CA ASN A 880 22.10 74.69 -16.53
C ASN A 880 21.44 75.23 -15.24
N GLY A 881 21.52 74.49 -14.13
CA GLY A 881 20.87 74.82 -12.86
C GLY A 881 19.59 74.03 -12.57
N THR A 882 18.94 73.43 -13.57
CA THR A 882 17.73 72.60 -13.41
C THR A 882 17.86 71.22 -14.06
N SER A 883 18.46 71.15 -15.25
CA SER A 883 18.71 69.92 -16.00
C SER A 883 20.05 70.00 -16.73
N MET A 884 20.49 68.89 -17.30
CA MET A 884 21.60 68.91 -18.25
C MET A 884 21.13 69.28 -19.67
N ASN A 885 21.95 70.05 -20.37
CA ASN A 885 21.78 70.42 -21.76
C ASN A 885 21.88 69.17 -22.67
N THR A 886 21.00 69.09 -23.67
CA THR A 886 21.00 68.05 -24.72
C THR A 886 21.40 68.65 -26.08
N GLY A 887 22.34 69.58 -26.09
CA GLY A 887 22.73 70.36 -27.28
C GLY A 887 23.38 69.49 -28.34
N LEU A 888 24.22 68.54 -27.96
CA LEU A 888 24.80 67.53 -28.86
C LEU A 888 23.72 66.72 -29.60
N LYS A 889 22.66 66.30 -28.89
CA LYS A 889 21.51 65.63 -29.49
C LYS A 889 20.75 66.56 -30.45
N THR A 890 20.57 67.82 -30.07
CA THR A 890 19.87 68.82 -30.89
C THR A 890 20.64 69.15 -32.17
N ALA A 891 21.98 69.14 -32.11
CA ALA A 891 22.86 69.28 -33.26
C ALA A 891 23.02 67.98 -34.09
N ALA A 892 22.41 66.88 -33.64
CA ALA A 892 22.48 65.54 -34.25
C ALA A 892 23.91 64.99 -34.40
N VAL A 893 24.78 65.26 -33.42
CA VAL A 893 26.20 64.88 -33.48
C VAL A 893 26.60 63.74 -32.54
N LEU A 894 25.68 63.20 -31.73
CA LEU A 894 26.02 62.07 -30.86
C LEU A 894 26.39 60.83 -31.71
N PRO A 895 27.51 60.14 -31.42
CA PRO A 895 27.89 58.94 -32.14
C PRO A 895 26.85 57.82 -32.05
N ALA A 896 26.67 57.07 -33.13
CA ALA A 896 25.81 55.90 -33.18
C ALA A 896 26.40 54.67 -32.44
N THR A 897 27.70 54.70 -32.14
CA THR A 897 28.42 53.69 -31.34
C THR A 897 29.19 54.41 -30.24
N ASP A 898 29.35 53.78 -29.08
CA ASP A 898 30.04 54.42 -27.96
C ASP A 898 31.46 54.92 -28.32
N PRO A 899 31.92 56.04 -27.74
CA PRO A 899 33.25 56.59 -28.00
C PRO A 899 34.37 55.90 -27.19
N TYR A 900 34.07 54.83 -26.46
CA TYR A 900 34.99 54.16 -25.53
C TYR A 900 35.55 52.85 -26.08
N ASN A 901 35.26 52.51 -27.35
CA ASN A 901 35.62 51.25 -28.00
C ASN A 901 35.03 50.00 -27.31
N LEU A 902 33.88 50.13 -26.64
CA LEU A 902 33.16 49.00 -26.06
C LEU A 902 32.17 48.33 -27.04
N ASN A 903 32.13 48.80 -28.29
CA ASN A 903 31.28 48.31 -29.39
C ASN A 903 29.79 48.24 -29.05
N THR A 904 29.34 49.11 -28.14
CA THR A 904 27.94 49.22 -27.73
C THR A 904 27.18 50.01 -28.80
N THR A 905 26.26 49.33 -29.49
CA THR A 905 25.32 49.97 -30.43
C THR A 905 23.95 50.06 -29.77
N PRO A 906 23.37 51.26 -29.62
CA PRO A 906 22.10 51.39 -28.94
C PRO A 906 20.95 50.90 -29.82
N SER A 907 19.93 50.31 -29.18
CA SER A 907 18.73 49.81 -29.86
C SER A 907 17.89 50.94 -30.50
N VAL A 908 18.09 52.17 -30.03
CA VAL A 908 17.45 53.39 -30.56
C VAL A 908 18.52 54.48 -30.65
N SER A 909 18.58 55.20 -31.77
CA SER A 909 19.61 56.23 -32.04
C SER A 909 19.70 57.29 -30.92
N PRO A 910 20.89 57.67 -30.42
CA PRO A 910 21.08 58.75 -29.43
C PRO A 910 20.56 60.11 -29.90
N ASN A 911 20.46 60.31 -31.21
CA ASN A 911 19.95 61.54 -31.81
C ASN A 911 18.42 61.49 -32.07
N ALA A 912 17.70 60.45 -31.63
CA ALA A 912 16.26 60.33 -31.85
C ALA A 912 15.47 61.46 -31.17
N THR A 913 14.40 61.95 -31.81
CA THR A 913 13.61 63.10 -31.32
C THR A 913 13.09 62.90 -29.89
N ALA A 914 12.65 61.69 -29.55
CA ALA A 914 12.11 61.34 -28.23
C ALA A 914 13.18 61.20 -27.12
N ALA A 915 14.47 61.10 -27.47
CA ALA A 915 15.54 60.85 -26.52
C ALA A 915 15.97 62.15 -25.80
N GLN A 916 16.14 62.10 -24.47
CA GLN A 916 16.61 63.21 -23.63
C GLN A 916 18.10 63.04 -23.29
N VAL A 917 18.89 62.60 -24.27
CA VAL A 917 20.30 62.21 -24.07
C VAL A 917 21.20 63.43 -24.05
N VAL A 918 22.09 63.45 -23.06
CA VAL A 918 23.17 64.43 -22.90
C VAL A 918 24.40 63.93 -23.66
N ASP A 919 24.90 62.75 -23.29
CA ASP A 919 26.07 62.11 -23.91
C ASP A 919 26.18 60.62 -23.52
N TRP A 920 27.21 59.95 -24.04
CA TRP A 920 27.68 58.63 -23.63
C TRP A 920 28.54 58.71 -22.37
N VAL A 921 28.34 57.80 -21.44
CA VAL A 921 29.22 57.57 -20.27
C VAL A 921 29.71 56.13 -20.27
N MET A 922 30.90 55.89 -19.72
CA MET A 922 31.40 54.55 -19.44
C MET A 922 31.21 54.25 -17.96
N VAL A 923 30.59 53.12 -17.66
CA VAL A 923 30.33 52.66 -16.30
C VAL A 923 31.12 51.39 -16.04
N GLU A 924 31.85 51.35 -14.94
CA GLU A 924 32.64 50.19 -14.53
C GLU A 924 32.13 49.65 -13.19
N LEU A 925 32.04 48.33 -13.08
CA LEU A 925 32.00 47.63 -11.79
C LEU A 925 33.42 47.22 -11.44
N ARG A 926 33.89 47.63 -10.26
CA ARG A 926 35.21 47.27 -9.76
C ARG A 926 35.12 46.41 -8.52
N ASP A 927 36.12 45.56 -8.34
CA ASP A 927 36.19 44.64 -7.20
C ASP A 927 36.12 45.43 -5.87
N ALA A 928 35.32 44.92 -4.91
CA ALA A 928 35.09 45.62 -3.65
C ALA A 928 36.32 45.70 -2.75
N ALA A 929 37.23 44.72 -2.83
CA ALA A 929 38.44 44.63 -2.03
C ALA A 929 39.66 45.24 -2.74
N ASN A 930 39.77 45.07 -4.06
CA ASN A 930 40.82 45.63 -4.90
C ASN A 930 40.24 46.56 -5.98
N PRO A 931 40.02 47.85 -5.66
CA PRO A 931 39.35 48.78 -6.56
C PRO A 931 40.17 49.19 -7.79
N ALA A 932 41.38 48.64 -7.99
CA ALA A 932 42.12 48.76 -9.25
C ALA A 932 41.64 47.77 -10.34
N THR A 933 40.95 46.68 -9.94
CA THR A 933 40.47 45.65 -10.86
C THR A 933 39.07 45.98 -11.38
N VAL A 934 38.94 46.10 -12.71
CA VAL A 934 37.64 46.20 -13.40
C VAL A 934 37.08 44.80 -13.61
N VAL A 935 35.88 44.56 -13.07
CA VAL A 935 35.16 43.28 -13.18
C VAL A 935 34.32 43.25 -14.45
N ASP A 936 33.59 44.33 -14.73
CA ASP A 936 32.82 44.51 -15.96
C ASP A 936 32.74 46.00 -16.30
N ALA A 937 32.64 46.34 -17.59
CA ALA A 937 32.57 47.71 -18.07
C ALA A 937 31.59 47.83 -19.24
N ARG A 938 30.76 48.86 -19.20
CA ARG A 938 29.69 49.09 -20.18
C ARG A 938 29.57 50.55 -20.55
N ALA A 939 29.34 50.83 -21.83
CA ALA A 939 28.89 52.13 -22.27
C ALA A 939 27.38 52.26 -22.01
N ALA A 940 26.97 53.44 -21.55
CA ALA A 940 25.60 53.76 -21.19
C ALA A 940 25.26 55.18 -21.63
N LEU A 941 23.96 55.50 -21.62
CA LEU A 941 23.46 56.80 -22.06
C LEU A 941 23.09 57.62 -20.84
N LEU A 942 23.60 58.85 -20.77
CA LEU A 942 23.26 59.80 -19.71
C LEU A 942 22.11 60.69 -20.16
N LEU A 943 21.03 60.72 -19.38
CA LEU A 943 19.85 61.53 -19.65
C LEU A 943 19.91 62.90 -18.98
N SER A 944 19.13 63.87 -19.47
CA SER A 944 19.10 65.26 -18.99
C SER A 944 18.72 65.42 -17.51
N ASN A 945 18.05 64.42 -16.94
CA ASN A 945 17.69 64.36 -15.52
C ASN A 945 18.75 63.68 -14.63
N GLY A 946 19.89 63.28 -15.20
CA GLY A 946 20.99 62.62 -14.52
C GLY A 946 20.93 61.09 -14.51
N ASN A 947 19.85 60.46 -14.96
CA ASN A 947 19.78 58.99 -15.02
C ASN A 947 20.78 58.44 -16.03
N ILE A 948 21.50 57.40 -15.64
CA ILE A 948 22.31 56.58 -16.53
C ILE A 948 21.49 55.32 -16.87
N VAL A 949 21.23 55.13 -18.15
CA VAL A 949 20.31 54.09 -18.64
C VAL A 949 20.99 53.23 -19.70
N ASP A 950 20.44 52.03 -19.88
CA ASP A 950 20.87 51.13 -20.95
C ASP A 950 20.46 51.68 -22.33
N THR A 951 20.87 50.96 -23.37
CA THR A 951 20.67 51.23 -24.81
C THR A 951 19.22 51.40 -25.29
N ASN A 952 18.22 51.27 -24.41
CA ASN A 952 16.79 51.44 -24.68
C ASN A 952 16.16 52.68 -23.98
N TYR A 953 16.98 53.51 -23.32
CA TYR A 953 16.61 54.74 -22.59
C TYR A 953 15.71 54.61 -21.36
N THR A 954 15.11 53.44 -21.11
CA THR A 954 14.06 53.27 -20.11
C THR A 954 14.46 52.36 -18.97
N GLN A 955 15.40 51.44 -19.21
CA GLN A 955 15.83 50.49 -18.20
C GLN A 955 17.17 50.88 -17.54
N PRO A 956 17.38 50.49 -16.27
CA PRO A 956 18.68 50.59 -15.62
C PRO A 956 19.73 49.78 -16.38
N LEU A 957 20.99 50.25 -16.33
CA LEU A 957 22.11 49.66 -17.04
C LEU A 957 22.34 48.21 -16.61
N ALA A 958 22.39 47.27 -17.56
CA ALA A 958 22.67 45.88 -17.29
C ALA A 958 24.16 45.53 -17.42
N PHE A 959 24.69 44.73 -16.49
CA PHE A 959 25.99 44.06 -16.55
C PHE A 959 25.77 42.56 -16.71
N TYR A 960 26.33 41.99 -17.77
CA TYR A 960 26.09 40.60 -18.17
C TYR A 960 27.21 39.65 -17.73
N ASN A 961 28.37 40.18 -17.35
CA ASN A 961 29.55 39.37 -17.04
C ASN A 961 29.96 39.46 -15.56
N ALA A 962 29.13 40.08 -14.71
CA ALA A 962 29.39 40.25 -13.29
C ALA A 962 28.44 39.36 -12.44
N PRO A 963 28.96 38.50 -11.55
CA PRO A 963 28.12 37.74 -10.61
C PRO A 963 27.49 38.62 -9.52
N ALA A 964 26.41 38.17 -8.88
CA ALA A 964 25.82 38.91 -7.76
C ALA A 964 26.80 39.02 -6.57
N ALA A 965 27.32 40.22 -6.34
CA ALA A 965 28.27 40.56 -5.29
C ALA A 965 28.26 42.07 -5.03
N ASN A 966 29.10 42.53 -4.08
CA ASN A 966 29.28 43.95 -3.85
C ASN A 966 30.38 44.50 -4.77
N TYR A 967 30.15 45.65 -5.38
CA TYR A 967 31.11 46.29 -6.31
C TYR A 967 31.29 47.78 -6.01
N LYS A 968 32.48 48.33 -6.26
CA LYS A 968 32.61 49.78 -6.41
C LYS A 968 32.08 50.18 -7.79
N VAL A 969 31.33 51.27 -7.88
CA VAL A 969 30.78 51.75 -9.15
C VAL A 969 31.56 52.98 -9.60
N VAL A 970 31.99 53.00 -10.86
CA VAL A 970 32.71 54.12 -11.48
C VAL A 970 31.90 54.70 -12.62
N ILE A 971 31.80 56.03 -12.71
CA ILE A 971 31.32 56.74 -13.90
C ILE A 971 32.48 57.50 -14.53
N ARG A 972 32.74 57.26 -15.82
CA ARG A 972 33.72 57.97 -16.64
C ARG A 972 33.05 58.66 -17.81
N HIS A 973 33.58 59.81 -18.20
CA HIS A 973 33.12 60.57 -19.34
C HIS A 973 34.32 61.04 -20.17
N ARG A 974 34.13 61.27 -21.46
CA ARG A 974 35.21 61.59 -22.40
C ARG A 974 36.02 62.85 -22.08
N ASN A 975 35.40 63.85 -21.45
CA ASN A 975 36.05 65.14 -21.14
C ASN A 975 35.81 65.68 -19.71
N HIS A 976 35.35 64.79 -18.82
CA HIS A 976 35.19 65.08 -17.39
C HIS A 976 35.95 64.05 -16.56
N LEU A 977 36.45 64.45 -15.39
CA LEU A 977 37.09 63.51 -14.47
C LEU A 977 36.07 62.52 -13.91
N GLY A 978 36.43 61.24 -13.91
CA GLY A 978 35.58 60.17 -13.39
C GLY A 978 35.41 60.20 -11.88
N VAL A 979 34.37 59.52 -11.41
CA VAL A 979 34.03 59.39 -9.99
C VAL A 979 33.77 57.91 -9.64
N MET A 980 34.16 57.49 -8.44
CA MET A 980 33.86 56.15 -7.90
C MET A 980 33.29 56.23 -6.49
N THR A 981 32.45 55.26 -6.15
CA THR A 981 31.97 55.09 -4.78
C THR A 981 33.10 54.74 -3.82
N LEU A 982 33.12 55.34 -2.62
CA LEU A 982 34.02 54.92 -1.55
C LEU A 982 33.60 53.57 -0.98
N ASN A 983 32.30 53.40 -0.76
CA ASN A 983 31.69 52.17 -0.28
C ASN A 983 31.27 51.27 -1.45
N ALA A 984 31.24 49.95 -1.23
CA ALA A 984 30.73 49.04 -2.26
C ALA A 984 29.20 49.14 -2.30
N VAL A 985 28.65 49.11 -3.52
CA VAL A 985 27.22 49.04 -3.80
C VAL A 985 26.83 47.57 -3.78
N ASP A 986 25.72 47.27 -3.11
CA ASP A 986 25.17 45.92 -2.95
C ASP A 986 24.36 45.52 -4.19
N PHE A 987 24.75 44.41 -4.84
CA PHE A 987 23.99 43.78 -5.93
C PHE A 987 23.52 42.36 -5.57
N SER A 988 23.44 42.01 -4.29
CA SER A 988 22.97 40.69 -3.83
C SER A 988 21.55 40.35 -4.28
N THR A 989 20.71 41.37 -4.51
CA THR A 989 19.34 41.23 -5.06
C THR A 989 19.30 41.30 -6.59
N GLY A 990 20.47 41.36 -7.24
CA GLY A 990 20.60 41.61 -8.67
C GLY A 990 20.52 43.07 -9.09
N THR A 991 20.22 44.00 -8.18
CA THR A 991 20.14 45.44 -8.49
C THR A 991 20.93 46.29 -7.51
N GLY A 992 21.88 47.07 -8.01
CA GLY A 992 22.62 48.09 -7.26
C GLY A 992 22.09 49.49 -7.53
N THR A 993 22.18 50.39 -6.53
CA THR A 993 21.74 51.79 -6.67
C THR A 993 22.82 52.74 -6.17
N VAL A 994 23.12 53.79 -6.94
CA VAL A 994 24.04 54.87 -6.55
C VAL A 994 23.61 56.19 -7.18
N ASP A 995 23.67 57.27 -6.40
CA ASP A 995 23.37 58.62 -6.89
C ASP A 995 24.55 59.56 -6.65
N PHE A 996 25.38 59.77 -7.67
CA PHE A 996 26.51 60.71 -7.59
C PHE A 996 26.09 62.18 -7.60
N THR A 997 24.79 62.49 -7.72
CA THR A 997 24.29 63.86 -7.67
C THR A 997 24.10 64.38 -6.25
N GLN A 998 24.14 63.48 -5.26
CA GLN A 998 23.96 63.79 -3.85
C GLN A 998 25.30 64.03 -3.16
N SER A 999 25.40 65.10 -2.36
CA SER A 999 26.59 65.35 -1.53
C SER A 999 26.84 64.29 -0.45
N ALA A 1000 25.82 63.48 -0.12
CA ALA A 1000 25.92 62.39 0.86
C ALA A 1000 26.57 61.12 0.29
N THR A 1001 26.69 60.99 -1.03
CA THR A 1001 27.30 59.82 -1.65
C THR A 1001 28.80 59.84 -1.43
N ALA A 1002 29.31 58.96 -0.56
CA ALA A 1002 30.73 58.87 -0.27
C ALA A 1002 31.51 58.42 -1.52
N THR A 1003 32.48 59.23 -1.95
CA THR A 1003 33.31 58.97 -3.13
C THR A 1003 34.75 58.62 -2.74
N TYR A 1004 35.41 57.81 -3.57
CA TYR A 1004 36.84 57.53 -3.40
C TYR A 1004 37.67 58.81 -3.59
N GLY A 1005 38.66 59.02 -2.72
CA GLY A 1005 39.51 60.22 -2.72
C GLY A 1005 38.82 61.49 -2.20
N ASN A 1006 39.51 62.62 -2.29
CA ASN A 1006 39.03 63.91 -1.81
C ASN A 1006 38.61 64.81 -2.98
N TYR A 1007 37.48 65.50 -2.83
CA TYR A 1007 36.94 66.42 -3.85
C TYR A 1007 36.72 65.77 -5.22
N ALA A 1008 36.36 64.47 -5.25
CA ALA A 1008 36.10 63.72 -6.48
C ALA A 1008 34.96 64.31 -7.34
N GLN A 1009 34.16 65.21 -6.78
CA GLN A 1009 33.02 65.85 -7.42
C GLN A 1009 33.03 67.36 -7.23
N LYS A 1010 32.44 68.08 -8.18
CA LYS A 1010 32.18 69.52 -8.13
C LYS A 1010 30.82 69.77 -7.49
N ASN A 1011 30.79 70.67 -6.50
CA ASN A 1011 29.52 71.24 -6.02
C ASN A 1011 29.01 72.27 -7.04
N LEU A 1012 27.81 72.03 -7.58
CA LEU A 1012 27.14 72.85 -8.59
C LEU A 1012 26.12 73.84 -8.00
N GLY A 1013 25.99 73.87 -6.67
CA GLY A 1013 24.99 74.66 -5.94
C GLY A 1013 23.74 73.85 -5.60
N SER A 1014 22.96 74.35 -4.63
CA SER A 1014 21.68 73.75 -4.19
C SER A 1014 21.74 72.26 -3.80
N GLY A 1015 22.91 71.79 -3.35
CA GLY A 1015 23.14 70.39 -2.96
C GLY A 1015 23.43 69.41 -4.10
N VAL A 1016 23.48 69.88 -5.35
CA VAL A 1016 23.77 69.04 -6.52
C VAL A 1016 25.27 68.91 -6.72
N MET A 1017 25.74 67.67 -6.84
CA MET A 1017 27.11 67.31 -7.17
C MET A 1017 27.21 66.88 -8.64
N GLY A 1018 28.33 67.19 -9.29
CA GLY A 1018 28.62 66.74 -10.65
C GLY A 1018 30.08 66.37 -10.85
N LEU A 1019 30.38 65.74 -11.99
CA LEU A 1019 31.75 65.42 -12.41
C LEU A 1019 32.44 66.70 -12.88
N TRP A 1020 33.74 66.81 -12.62
CA TRP A 1020 34.54 67.98 -13.01
C TRP A 1020 34.77 68.03 -14.51
N ALA A 1021 34.33 69.10 -15.17
CA ALA A 1021 34.62 69.32 -16.60
C ALA A 1021 36.05 69.83 -16.80
N GLY A 1022 36.75 69.39 -17.84
CA GLY A 1022 37.99 70.05 -18.28
C GLY A 1022 39.15 69.15 -18.70
N ASP A 1023 38.99 67.83 -18.71
CA ASP A 1023 40.02 66.89 -19.18
C ASP A 1023 39.89 66.70 -20.69
N VAL A 1024 40.49 67.58 -21.50
CA VAL A 1024 40.27 67.57 -22.96
C VAL A 1024 41.24 66.65 -23.69
N ASN A 1025 42.24 66.10 -23.01
CA ASN A 1025 43.27 65.24 -23.58
C ASN A 1025 43.22 63.79 -23.07
N GLY A 1026 42.33 63.49 -22.12
CA GLY A 1026 42.09 62.15 -21.58
C GLY A 1026 43.18 61.66 -20.63
N ASP A 1027 44.01 62.57 -20.09
CA ASP A 1027 45.12 62.24 -19.19
C ASP A 1027 44.73 62.17 -17.71
N ARG A 1028 43.42 62.30 -17.43
CA ARG A 1028 42.79 62.16 -16.11
C ARG A 1028 43.16 63.28 -15.15
N THR A 1029 43.50 64.44 -15.70
CA THR A 1029 43.72 65.65 -14.92
C THR A 1029 43.10 66.88 -15.58
N ILE A 1030 42.95 67.96 -14.81
CA ILE A 1030 42.55 69.27 -15.34
C ILE A 1030 43.64 70.26 -14.99
N ARG A 1031 44.27 70.85 -16.02
CA ARG A 1031 45.38 71.79 -15.91
C ARG A 1031 45.10 73.07 -16.68
N HIS A 1032 45.23 74.21 -15.99
CA HIS A 1032 45.17 75.52 -16.64
C HIS A 1032 46.54 75.89 -17.22
N SER A 1033 47.55 76.20 -16.40
CA SER A 1033 48.88 76.61 -16.88
C SER A 1033 49.99 75.58 -16.66
N ALA A 1034 49.71 74.46 -15.99
CA ALA A 1034 50.66 73.34 -15.87
C ALA A 1034 50.70 72.54 -17.18
N LEU A 1035 51.88 72.04 -17.57
CA LEU A 1035 52.05 71.28 -18.82
C LEU A 1035 51.86 69.76 -18.61
N PRO A 1036 51.22 69.06 -19.56
CA PRO A 1036 50.45 69.62 -20.67
C PRO A 1036 49.15 70.31 -20.19
N SER A 1037 48.85 71.48 -20.75
CA SER A 1037 47.67 72.30 -20.40
C SER A 1037 46.42 71.78 -21.12
N ASP A 1038 45.28 71.78 -20.43
CA ASP A 1038 43.97 71.50 -21.03
C ASP A 1038 43.33 72.76 -21.64
N ALA A 1039 43.66 73.94 -21.09
CA ALA A 1039 43.12 75.20 -21.58
C ALA A 1039 43.70 75.57 -22.97
N THR A 1040 45.01 75.40 -23.16
CA THR A 1040 45.69 75.78 -24.41
C THR A 1040 45.13 75.07 -25.66
N PRO A 1041 44.88 73.75 -25.67
CA PRO A 1041 44.28 73.06 -26.81
C PRO A 1041 42.90 73.60 -27.22
N VAL A 1042 42.04 73.98 -26.28
CA VAL A 1042 40.71 74.55 -26.59
C VAL A 1042 40.85 75.87 -27.33
N GLY A 1043 41.71 76.77 -26.85
CA GLY A 1043 42.00 78.04 -27.52
C GLY A 1043 42.59 77.83 -28.92
N ASN A 1044 43.58 76.94 -29.04
CA ASN A 1044 44.21 76.60 -30.32
C ASN A 1044 43.23 75.97 -31.32
N ALA A 1045 42.29 75.14 -30.86
CA ALA A 1045 41.30 74.51 -31.73
C ALA A 1045 40.37 75.55 -32.36
N VAL A 1046 39.97 76.59 -31.62
CA VAL A 1046 39.15 77.69 -32.14
C VAL A 1046 39.94 78.62 -33.06
N LEU A 1047 41.16 79.01 -32.66
CA LEU A 1047 42.02 79.91 -33.44
C LEU A 1047 42.44 79.30 -34.78
N ASN A 1048 42.71 77.99 -34.80
CA ASN A 1048 43.14 77.26 -35.99
C ASN A 1048 41.99 76.56 -36.73
N HIS A 1049 40.73 76.78 -36.35
CA HIS A 1049 39.59 76.20 -37.05
C HIS A 1049 39.59 76.66 -38.51
N ALA A 1050 39.36 75.75 -39.46
CA ALA A 1050 39.46 76.04 -40.89
C ALA A 1050 38.56 77.21 -41.35
N GLY A 1051 37.42 77.42 -40.68
CA GLY A 1051 36.52 78.55 -40.93
C GLY A 1051 36.88 79.87 -40.22
N ASN A 1052 37.90 79.89 -39.35
CA ASN A 1052 38.37 81.07 -38.62
C ASN A 1052 39.58 81.71 -39.32
N THR A 1053 39.36 82.21 -40.53
CA THR A 1053 40.43 82.75 -41.41
C THR A 1053 41.16 83.98 -40.84
N THR A 1054 40.60 84.63 -39.81
CA THR A 1054 41.20 85.79 -39.13
C THR A 1054 41.81 85.46 -37.77
N GLN A 1055 41.79 84.18 -37.35
CA GLN A 1055 42.21 83.73 -36.03
C GLN A 1055 41.55 84.54 -34.90
N SER A 1056 40.26 84.88 -35.05
CA SER A 1056 39.52 85.63 -34.05
C SER A 1056 39.33 84.78 -32.78
N PRO A 1057 39.75 85.25 -31.59
CA PRO A 1057 39.46 84.58 -30.32
C PRO A 1057 37.96 84.46 -30.01
N ALA A 1058 37.13 85.30 -30.63
CA ALA A 1058 35.67 85.36 -30.43
C ALA A 1058 34.90 84.62 -31.54
N TYR A 1059 35.57 83.75 -32.32
CA TYR A 1059 34.96 82.99 -33.39
C TYR A 1059 33.85 82.05 -32.87
N THR A 1060 32.65 82.19 -33.43
CA THR A 1060 31.46 81.42 -33.04
C THR A 1060 31.04 80.35 -34.05
N GLY A 1061 31.81 80.16 -35.13
CA GLY A 1061 31.48 79.25 -36.23
C GLY A 1061 31.91 77.80 -36.03
N PHE A 1062 32.57 77.45 -34.92
CA PHE A 1062 32.92 76.07 -34.57
C PHE A 1062 31.71 75.40 -33.90
N ILE A 1063 30.75 74.98 -34.71
CA ILE A 1063 29.43 74.47 -34.30
C ILE A 1063 29.14 73.10 -34.90
N ASN A 1064 28.10 72.44 -34.37
CA ASN A 1064 27.64 71.12 -34.81
C ASN A 1064 28.76 70.09 -34.82
N VAL A 1065 29.50 70.00 -33.72
CA VAL A 1065 30.63 69.09 -33.57
C VAL A 1065 30.52 68.25 -32.30
N TYR A 1066 30.90 66.98 -32.39
CA TYR A 1066 31.13 66.11 -31.23
C TYR A 1066 32.63 66.08 -30.94
N SER A 1067 33.07 66.81 -29.91
CA SER A 1067 34.50 67.02 -29.64
C SER A 1067 34.82 66.95 -28.16
N LEU A 1068 36.06 66.58 -27.82
CA LEU A 1068 36.59 66.66 -26.46
C LEU A 1068 36.69 68.11 -25.95
N PHE A 1069 36.80 69.08 -26.86
CA PHE A 1069 36.93 70.50 -26.52
C PHE A 1069 35.60 71.20 -26.18
N ASP A 1070 34.46 70.57 -26.49
CA ASP A 1070 33.14 71.07 -26.09
C ASP A 1070 32.88 70.61 -24.65
N LEU A 1071 33.23 71.45 -23.68
CA LEU A 1071 33.13 71.11 -22.27
C LEU A 1071 31.71 71.30 -21.74
N ASN A 1072 30.93 72.18 -22.36
CA ASN A 1072 29.55 72.46 -21.95
C ASN A 1072 28.48 71.58 -22.65
N LEU A 1073 28.91 70.75 -23.61
CA LEU A 1073 28.10 69.78 -24.35
C LEU A 1073 26.92 70.41 -25.11
N ASP A 1074 27.12 71.62 -25.66
CA ASP A 1074 26.13 72.30 -26.50
C ASP A 1074 26.32 72.11 -28.00
N GLY A 1075 27.37 71.38 -28.41
CA GLY A 1075 27.75 71.17 -29.81
C GLY A 1075 28.53 72.33 -30.41
N ARG A 1076 29.01 73.27 -29.61
CA ARG A 1076 29.82 74.43 -30.02
C ARG A 1076 31.09 74.49 -29.18
N ILE A 1077 32.19 74.97 -29.77
CA ILE A 1077 33.47 75.11 -29.06
C ILE A 1077 33.89 76.58 -29.09
N TYR A 1078 33.90 77.23 -27.94
CA TYR A 1078 34.19 78.67 -27.84
C TYR A 1078 35.41 78.97 -26.96
N TYR A 1079 36.26 79.88 -27.47
CA TYR A 1079 37.43 80.37 -26.73
C TYR A 1079 37.09 81.59 -25.87
N SER A 1080 36.78 82.76 -26.46
CA SER A 1080 36.37 83.96 -25.71
C SER A 1080 34.89 84.35 -25.86
N ALA A 1081 34.17 83.71 -26.78
CA ALA A 1081 32.72 83.85 -26.88
C ALA A 1081 32.01 83.15 -25.70
N THR A 1082 30.81 83.62 -25.35
CA THR A 1082 30.04 83.09 -24.21
C THR A 1082 28.95 82.11 -24.70
N PRO A 1083 28.78 80.94 -24.06
CA PRO A 1083 29.60 80.39 -22.97
C PRO A 1083 30.97 79.89 -23.48
N SER A 1084 32.03 80.13 -22.72
CA SER A 1084 33.41 79.78 -23.10
C SER A 1084 33.81 78.44 -22.48
N ASP A 1085 34.16 77.44 -23.31
CA ASP A 1085 34.69 76.15 -22.84
C ASP A 1085 36.05 76.33 -22.15
N HIS A 1086 36.89 77.20 -22.71
CA HIS A 1086 38.17 77.56 -22.12
C HIS A 1086 38.04 78.12 -20.69
N ALA A 1087 37.02 78.94 -20.45
CA ALA A 1087 36.79 79.54 -19.13
C ALA A 1087 36.39 78.50 -18.07
N ILE A 1088 35.78 77.38 -18.46
CA ILE A 1088 35.40 76.29 -17.54
C ILE A 1088 36.65 75.70 -16.87
N ILE A 1089 37.70 75.41 -17.65
CA ILE A 1089 38.98 74.86 -17.13
C ILE A 1089 39.63 75.84 -16.15
N ILE A 1090 39.74 77.12 -16.53
CA ILE A 1090 40.35 78.15 -15.68
C ILE A 1090 39.58 78.29 -14.38
N SER A 1091 38.25 78.38 -14.47
CA SER A 1091 37.37 78.49 -13.30
C SER A 1091 37.52 77.29 -12.38
N ASN A 1092 37.54 76.08 -12.93
CA ASN A 1092 37.69 74.85 -12.16
C ASN A 1092 39.02 74.80 -11.41
N VAL A 1093 40.14 75.05 -12.09
CA VAL A 1093 41.47 75.06 -11.45
C VAL A 1093 41.56 76.13 -10.38
N LYS A 1094 41.07 77.35 -10.66
CA LYS A 1094 41.13 78.49 -9.73
C LYS A 1094 40.24 78.30 -8.51
N THR A 1095 39.09 77.66 -8.66
CA THR A 1095 38.07 77.51 -7.60
C THR A 1095 38.05 76.13 -6.95
N HIS A 1096 39.01 75.26 -7.29
CA HIS A 1096 39.10 73.94 -6.68
C HIS A 1096 39.33 74.07 -5.16
N PRO A 1097 38.57 73.39 -4.29
CA PRO A 1097 38.73 73.51 -2.84
C PRO A 1097 40.14 73.17 -2.32
N GLY A 1098 40.85 72.27 -3.02
CA GLY A 1098 42.24 71.94 -2.72
C GLY A 1098 43.28 72.97 -3.20
N ASN A 1099 42.89 73.99 -3.98
CA ASN A 1099 43.75 75.07 -4.46
C ASN A 1099 43.54 76.34 -3.62
N SER A 1100 43.88 76.27 -2.33
CA SER A 1100 43.66 77.37 -1.37
C SER A 1100 44.35 78.68 -1.73
N PHE A 1101 45.41 78.63 -2.55
CA PHE A 1101 46.17 79.80 -3.00
C PHE A 1101 45.77 80.28 -4.42
N GLY A 1102 44.82 79.62 -5.10
CA GLY A 1102 44.38 80.00 -6.43
C GLY A 1102 45.46 79.91 -7.51
N LEU A 1103 46.42 78.99 -7.37
CA LEU A 1103 47.54 78.82 -8.30
C LEU A 1103 47.05 78.36 -9.67
N SER A 1104 47.46 79.02 -10.75
CA SER A 1104 47.12 78.62 -12.13
C SER A 1104 47.78 77.30 -12.56
N SER A 1105 48.86 76.92 -11.89
CA SER A 1105 49.58 75.66 -12.09
C SER A 1105 49.04 74.49 -11.26
N TYR A 1106 47.98 74.69 -10.47
CA TYR A 1106 47.36 73.62 -9.72
C TYR A 1106 46.78 72.55 -10.67
N ILE A 1107 46.94 71.29 -10.28
CA ILE A 1107 46.49 70.13 -11.06
C ILE A 1107 45.36 69.47 -10.28
N ILE A 1108 44.16 69.47 -10.86
CA ILE A 1108 43.07 68.63 -10.35
C ILE A 1108 43.30 67.23 -10.91
N LYS A 1109 43.32 66.22 -10.06
CA LYS A 1109 43.52 64.82 -10.46
C LYS A 1109 42.23 64.04 -10.30
N GLU A 1110 41.94 63.16 -11.24
CA GLU A 1110 40.91 62.14 -11.08
C GLU A 1110 41.12 61.36 -9.78
N GLN A 1111 40.03 61.09 -9.06
CA GLN A 1111 40.07 60.36 -7.79
C GLN A 1111 39.67 58.90 -8.02
N LEU A 1112 40.54 58.15 -8.69
CA LEU A 1112 40.41 56.72 -8.95
C LEU A 1112 41.77 56.01 -8.71
N PRO A 1113 41.80 54.72 -8.31
CA PRO A 1113 43.03 53.96 -8.10
C PRO A 1113 43.85 53.71 -9.37
#